data_AF-A0A8C7YKP6-F1
#
_entry.id   AF-A0A8C7YKP6-F1
#
_cell.length_a   1.000
_cell.length_b   1.000
_cell.length_c   1.000
_cell.angle_alpha   90.00
_cell.angle_beta   90.00
_cell.angle_gamma   90.00
#
_symmetry.space_group_name_H-M   'P 1'
#
loop_
_entity.id
_entity.type
_entity.pdbx_description
1 polymer ?
#
loop_
_entity_poly.entity_id
_entity_poly.type
_entity_poly.pdbx_seq_one_letter_code
_entity_poly.pdbx_strand_id
1 'polypeptide(L)'
;MLVGAMMRKIKSRTWKKQRYFKLQDDCMTIWYKSKKAGNAHSTFSVSEVEAVREGHQSEVLLSIANEFPANRCFTLVFRGRKGNLDLVAESAEEAQSWIRGIRKLIENVENMGEREKLDQWISDWFKKADKDRDGRMNFKEVRDLLKMMNVDMNEHHALRLFTLADKSCSGSLEDDEFVLFYKMLTQREDVLTVFQEFSSDGQTLSHRDLEDFLREEQLEGDNVQQHAMHLIEQYEPSETAKMLNIMTFDGFLMYLSSTEGSIFNPQQRGIYQNMTLPLCHYFISSSHNTYLMEDQLRGQSSVEGYIRALNRGCRCVEVDCWDGPSGEPIVYHGHTFTSKILFKDVVTTVGNYAFKVSEYPVILSIENHCSVEQQRVMARHLSHILGEKLLRKPLDGHASTGLPSPENLKGKILVKAKKIGGLEENIGALVEDSMSGEVSDDDDVAEMEEENLHRDSVRGRRKKSKQCLSKELSDCVIYCKSFHFRSFKHSQMHSKFYEVASFTESKARKYLKESGAEFVQHNSRQLTRVYPTGFRTDSSNFHPQEMWNAGCQIVALNFQTAGEGMDLNDGLFSQNGCCGYVLKPSFMRQTKSGFDPETPQKQEDYQPVLLTIQVAEGRESEHFILRYCHICYATRVSAAFMKVISGQQLPKVNIKEGSIVDPLVRVEIHGVPMDQAKQETRYIENNGFNPVWQDSLRFTIHTPELALVRFVVEDYDKTSKNDFVGQYTVPLTCMQQGYRHIHLLSRDGTSIPPSSLFVHVRITEV
;
A
#
# COMPACT_ATOMS: atom_id res chain seq x y z
N MET A 1 16.91 -14.73 24.99
CA MET A 1 16.42 -13.41 24.53
C MET A 1 15.96 -12.51 25.68
N LEU A 2 15.21 -13.02 26.66
CA LEU A 2 14.82 -12.25 27.85
C LEU A 2 16.01 -11.74 28.68
N VAL A 3 17.08 -12.53 28.83
CA VAL A 3 18.33 -12.07 29.47
C VAL A 3 19.11 -11.05 28.61
N GLY A 4 18.73 -10.86 27.35
CA GLY A 4 19.40 -10.00 26.39
C GLY A 4 20.75 -10.52 25.89
N ALA A 5 21.34 -9.80 24.92
CA ALA A 5 22.64 -10.11 24.33
C ALA A 5 23.32 -8.84 23.78
N MET A 6 24.66 -8.86 23.76
CA MET A 6 25.45 -7.81 23.12
C MET A 6 25.68 -8.17 21.66
N MET A 7 25.15 -7.35 20.75
CA MET A 7 25.32 -7.56 19.31
C MET A 7 25.87 -6.30 18.65
N ARG A 8 26.59 -6.45 17.53
CA ARG A 8 27.00 -5.31 16.71
C ARG A 8 25.89 -4.96 15.75
N LYS A 9 25.35 -3.74 15.88
CA LYS A 9 24.48 -3.12 14.88
C LYS A 9 25.35 -2.55 13.76
N ILE A 10 25.08 -2.97 12.54
CA ILE A 10 25.79 -2.54 11.33
C ILE A 10 24.88 -1.58 10.58
N LYS A 11 25.45 -0.45 10.13
CA LYS A 11 24.76 0.47 9.20
C LYS A 11 25.54 0.65 7.90
N SER A 12 26.85 0.47 7.95
CA SER A 12 27.73 0.53 6.79
C SER A 12 29.04 -0.18 7.13
N ARG A 13 29.92 -0.31 6.13
CA ARG A 13 31.28 -0.83 6.34
C ARG A 13 32.07 -0.08 7.41
N THR A 14 31.84 1.21 7.58
CA THR A 14 32.54 2.05 8.57
C THR A 14 31.75 2.22 9.88
N TRP A 15 30.42 2.11 9.84
CA TRP A 15 29.57 2.25 11.01
C TRP A 15 29.15 0.90 11.58
N LYS A 16 29.85 0.49 12.65
CA LYS A 16 29.61 -0.75 13.38
C LYS A 16 29.66 -0.44 14.87
N LYS A 17 28.56 -0.65 15.59
CA LYS A 17 28.50 -0.30 17.02
C LYS A 17 27.85 -1.41 17.83
N GLN A 18 28.49 -1.77 18.94
CA GLN A 18 27.95 -2.74 19.89
C GLN A 18 26.78 -2.13 20.65
N ARG A 19 25.70 -2.91 20.78
CA ARG A 19 24.43 -2.52 21.36
C ARG A 19 23.90 -3.72 22.14
N TYR A 20 23.30 -3.45 23.29
CA TYR A 20 22.63 -4.47 24.09
C TYR A 20 21.19 -4.56 23.62
N PHE A 21 20.75 -5.73 23.20
CA PHE A 21 19.39 -6.04 22.76
C PHE A 21 18.72 -6.97 23.77
N LYS A 22 17.44 -6.75 24.06
CA LYS A 22 16.67 -7.54 25.03
C LYS A 22 15.22 -7.66 24.58
N LEU A 23 14.65 -8.87 24.65
CA LEU A 23 13.19 -9.05 24.59
C LEU A 23 12.60 -8.62 25.94
N GLN A 24 11.58 -7.78 25.92
CA GLN A 24 10.86 -7.39 27.13
C GLN A 24 9.96 -8.54 27.61
N ASP A 25 9.50 -8.44 28.86
CA ASP A 25 8.71 -9.50 29.51
C ASP A 25 7.31 -9.65 28.87
N ASP A 26 6.89 -8.68 28.06
CA ASP A 26 5.70 -8.76 27.19
C ASP A 26 5.85 -9.76 26.02
N CYS A 27 7.05 -10.29 25.79
CA CYS A 27 7.39 -11.16 24.65
C CYS A 27 7.07 -10.57 23.26
N MET A 28 6.83 -9.26 23.19
CA MET A 28 6.36 -8.56 21.99
C MET A 28 7.26 -7.37 21.63
N THR A 29 7.99 -6.82 22.59
CA THR A 29 8.84 -5.65 22.40
C THR A 29 10.30 -6.03 22.45
N ILE A 30 11.04 -5.72 21.38
CA ILE A 30 12.50 -5.75 21.39
C ILE A 30 13.00 -4.35 21.75
N TRP A 31 13.74 -4.29 22.85
CA TRP A 31 14.41 -3.10 23.32
C TRP A 31 15.90 -3.18 22.99
N TYR A 32 16.52 -2.05 22.65
CA TYR A 32 17.97 -1.95 22.57
C TYR A 32 18.52 -0.61 23.02
N LYS A 33 19.69 -0.66 23.65
CA LYS A 33 20.38 0.53 24.18
C LYS A 33 20.77 1.47 23.04
N SER A 34 20.36 2.74 23.10
CA SER A 34 20.74 3.77 22.14
C SER A 34 21.77 4.71 22.76
N LYS A 35 22.57 5.36 21.93
CA LYS A 35 23.48 6.45 22.34
C LYS A 35 23.15 7.75 21.61
N LYS A 36 21.93 7.89 21.09
CA LYS A 36 21.47 9.12 20.41
C LYS A 36 21.17 10.18 21.48
N ALA A 37 21.59 11.42 21.26
CA ALA A 37 21.30 12.52 22.17
C ALA A 37 19.77 12.65 22.36
N GLY A 38 19.31 12.66 23.61
CA GLY A 38 17.89 12.75 23.97
C GLY A 38 17.13 11.42 24.00
N ASN A 39 17.71 10.29 23.59
CA ASN A 39 17.04 8.98 23.73
C ASN A 39 18.02 7.86 24.11
N ALA A 40 17.93 7.41 25.36
CA ALA A 40 18.83 6.41 25.95
C ALA A 40 18.59 4.99 25.41
N HIS A 41 17.46 4.76 24.75
CA HIS A 41 17.10 3.46 24.20
C HIS A 41 16.23 3.59 22.95
N SER A 42 15.93 2.47 22.33
CA SER A 42 15.01 2.38 21.20
C SER A 42 14.28 1.04 21.28
N THR A 43 13.04 1.01 20.84
CA THR A 43 12.21 -0.19 20.83
C THR A 43 11.65 -0.43 19.43
N PHE A 44 11.23 -1.66 19.17
CA PHE A 44 10.34 -2.01 18.07
C PHE A 44 9.50 -3.23 18.47
N SER A 45 8.28 -3.32 17.94
CA SER A 45 7.42 -4.48 18.14
C SER A 45 7.84 -5.62 17.21
N VAL A 46 7.67 -6.86 17.66
CA VAL A 46 7.78 -8.06 16.83
C VAL A 46 6.83 -8.00 15.63
N SER A 47 5.64 -7.40 15.80
CA SER A 47 4.65 -7.24 14.72
C SER A 47 5.17 -6.41 13.52
N GLU A 48 6.13 -5.52 13.76
CA GLU A 48 6.76 -4.71 12.72
C GLU A 48 7.79 -5.50 11.89
N VAL A 49 8.23 -6.67 12.36
CA VAL A 49 9.25 -7.49 11.68
C VAL A 49 8.55 -8.41 10.69
N GLU A 50 8.91 -8.28 9.42
CA GLU A 50 8.39 -9.11 8.32
C GLU A 50 9.14 -10.43 8.23
N ALA A 51 10.47 -10.40 8.32
CA ALA A 51 11.29 -11.58 8.12
C ALA A 51 12.67 -11.46 8.76
N VAL A 52 13.33 -12.62 8.93
CA VAL A 52 14.73 -12.73 9.34
C VAL A 52 15.54 -13.35 8.20
N ARG A 53 16.47 -12.58 7.63
CA ARG A 53 17.43 -13.04 6.61
C ARG A 53 18.74 -13.46 7.29
N GLU A 54 19.24 -14.65 6.99
CA GLU A 54 20.45 -15.20 7.64
C GLU A 54 21.71 -14.91 6.84
N GLY A 55 22.84 -14.78 7.53
CA GLY A 55 24.13 -14.57 6.90
C GLY A 55 24.26 -13.22 6.23
N HIS A 56 24.93 -13.23 5.07
CA HIS A 56 25.24 -12.02 4.30
C HIS A 56 24.17 -11.71 3.23
N GLN A 57 22.91 -11.97 3.56
CA GLN A 57 21.78 -11.78 2.64
C GLN A 57 21.33 -10.32 2.48
N SER A 58 21.90 -9.38 3.25
CA SER A 58 21.76 -7.95 3.01
C SER A 58 23.04 -7.38 2.38
N GLU A 59 22.89 -6.33 1.57
CA GLU A 59 24.01 -5.62 0.95
C GLU A 59 25.03 -5.13 1.99
N VAL A 60 24.53 -4.61 3.12
CA VAL A 60 25.35 -4.11 4.22
C VAL A 60 26.17 -5.24 4.84
N LEU A 61 25.57 -6.40 5.12
CA LEU A 61 26.29 -7.54 5.69
C LEU A 61 27.24 -8.18 4.69
N LEU A 62 26.88 -8.23 3.41
CA LEU A 62 27.75 -8.69 2.33
C LEU A 62 29.01 -7.83 2.19
N SER A 63 28.88 -6.51 2.35
CA SER A 63 30.02 -5.58 2.29
C SER A 63 31.09 -5.80 3.38
N ILE A 64 30.74 -6.56 4.44
CA ILE A 64 31.61 -6.89 5.57
C ILE A 64 31.84 -8.41 5.71
N ALA A 65 31.53 -9.19 4.65
CA ALA A 65 31.61 -10.65 4.69
C ALA A 65 33.01 -11.19 5.03
N ASN A 66 34.06 -10.43 4.67
CA ASN A 66 35.45 -10.77 5.00
C ASN A 66 35.83 -10.50 6.47
N GLU A 67 35.01 -9.73 7.20
CA GLU A 67 35.27 -9.36 8.60
C GLU A 67 34.53 -10.25 9.59
N PHE A 68 33.34 -10.75 9.23
CA PHE A 68 32.50 -11.56 10.09
C PHE A 68 31.94 -12.78 9.34
N PRO A 69 32.02 -13.99 9.92
CA PRO A 69 31.50 -15.18 9.27
C PRO A 69 29.97 -15.16 9.19
N ALA A 70 29.42 -15.72 8.11
CA ALA A 70 27.99 -15.68 7.81
C ALA A 70 27.12 -16.24 8.94
N ASN A 71 27.55 -17.31 9.60
CA ASN A 71 26.80 -17.95 10.69
C ASN A 71 26.61 -17.08 11.95
N ARG A 72 27.25 -15.90 12.02
CA ARG A 72 27.07 -14.90 13.09
C ARG A 72 26.22 -13.71 12.68
N CYS A 73 25.84 -13.63 11.41
CA CYS A 73 25.20 -12.47 10.81
C CYS A 73 23.72 -12.75 10.54
N PHE A 74 22.86 -11.76 10.76
CA PHE A 74 21.46 -11.82 10.35
C PHE A 74 20.86 -10.41 10.24
N THR A 75 19.80 -10.29 9.45
CA THR A 75 19.07 -9.04 9.21
C THR A 75 17.63 -9.20 9.63
N LEU A 76 17.11 -8.25 10.41
CA LEU A 76 15.68 -8.10 10.62
C LEU A 76 15.12 -7.17 9.53
N VAL A 77 14.22 -7.71 8.72
CA VAL A 77 13.50 -6.99 7.68
C VAL A 77 12.21 -6.47 8.30
N PHE A 78 11.99 -5.17 8.25
CA PHE A 78 10.78 -4.55 8.76
C PHE A 78 9.73 -4.42 7.66
N ARG A 79 8.45 -4.55 8.05
CA ARG A 79 7.31 -4.23 7.19
C ARG A 79 7.35 -2.74 6.78
N GLY A 80 6.81 -2.42 5.62
CA GLY A 80 6.71 -1.04 5.13
C GLY A 80 8.00 -0.45 4.60
N ARG A 81 8.22 0.85 4.84
CA ARG A 81 9.39 1.58 4.31
C ARG A 81 10.55 1.65 5.31
N LYS A 82 10.36 1.16 6.54
CA LYS A 82 11.39 1.13 7.59
C LYS A 82 12.66 0.40 7.13
N GLY A 83 13.82 0.96 7.44
CA GLY A 83 15.12 0.38 7.06
C GLY A 83 15.43 -0.92 7.80
N ASN A 84 16.11 -1.85 7.12
CA ASN A 84 16.54 -3.12 7.68
C ASN A 84 17.48 -2.93 8.90
N LEU A 85 17.49 -3.89 9.82
CA LEU A 85 18.40 -3.93 10.96
C LEU A 85 19.38 -5.09 10.83
N ASP A 86 20.61 -4.75 10.44
CA ASP A 86 21.72 -5.69 10.28
C ASP A 86 22.49 -5.89 11.58
N LEU A 87 22.63 -7.15 11.99
CA LEU A 87 23.20 -7.56 13.26
C LEU A 87 24.30 -8.61 13.09
N VAL A 88 25.32 -8.52 13.95
CA VAL A 88 26.34 -9.54 14.13
C VAL A 88 26.41 -9.93 15.60
N ALA A 89 26.13 -11.20 15.91
CA ALA A 89 26.16 -11.74 17.26
C ALA A 89 27.60 -12.07 17.72
N GLU A 90 27.79 -12.29 19.01
CA GLU A 90 29.11 -12.64 19.57
C GLU A 90 29.56 -14.05 19.18
N SER A 91 28.62 -15.00 19.04
CA SER A 91 28.88 -16.37 18.57
C SER A 91 27.83 -16.84 17.56
N ALA A 92 28.09 -17.97 16.90
CA ALA A 92 27.16 -18.57 15.95
C ALA A 92 25.91 -19.13 16.67
N GLU A 93 26.10 -19.67 17.86
CA GLU A 93 25.04 -20.20 18.72
C GLU A 93 24.11 -19.08 19.18
N GLU A 94 24.67 -17.90 19.51
CA GLU A 94 23.89 -16.73 19.87
C GLU A 94 23.07 -16.22 18.68
N ALA A 95 23.69 -16.08 17.50
CA ALA A 95 22.96 -15.70 16.28
C ALA A 95 21.80 -16.65 16.02
N GLN A 96 22.06 -17.96 16.02
CA GLN A 96 21.03 -18.98 15.77
C GLN A 96 19.92 -18.97 16.83
N SER A 97 20.25 -18.71 18.09
CA SER A 97 19.25 -18.60 19.16
C SER A 97 18.35 -17.38 18.96
N TRP A 98 18.89 -16.23 18.57
CA TRP A 98 18.12 -15.03 18.25
C TRP A 98 17.27 -15.20 16.99
N ILE A 99 17.82 -15.80 15.93
CA ILE A 99 17.09 -16.06 14.68
C ILE A 99 15.87 -16.95 14.94
N ARG A 100 16.08 -18.09 15.62
CA ARG A 100 14.97 -19.01 15.96
C ARG A 100 13.95 -18.34 16.88
N GLY A 101 14.42 -17.60 17.88
CA GLY A 101 13.53 -16.92 18.81
C GLY A 101 12.67 -15.85 18.14
N ILE A 102 13.24 -14.98 17.31
CA ILE A 102 12.46 -13.97 16.57
C ILE A 102 11.49 -14.62 15.59
N ARG A 103 11.91 -15.65 14.83
CA ARG A 103 10.98 -16.38 13.94
C ARG A 103 9.81 -16.98 14.70
N LYS A 104 10.06 -17.55 15.88
CA LYS A 104 9.00 -18.11 16.70
C LYS A 104 8.05 -17.03 17.22
N LEU A 105 8.57 -15.87 17.60
CA LEU A 105 7.73 -14.74 18.00
C LEU A 105 6.88 -14.21 16.84
N ILE A 106 7.44 -14.09 15.63
CA ILE A 106 6.68 -13.70 14.43
C ILE A 106 5.56 -14.71 14.17
N GLU A 107 5.89 -16.00 14.13
CA GLU A 107 4.92 -17.09 13.92
C GLU A 107 3.82 -17.07 15.01
N ASN A 108 4.18 -16.86 16.27
CA ASN A 108 3.20 -16.77 17.36
C ASN A 108 2.25 -15.58 17.14
N VAL A 109 2.76 -14.40 16.78
CA VAL A 109 1.93 -13.21 16.51
C VAL A 109 1.02 -13.42 15.32
N GLU A 110 1.51 -14.08 14.27
CA GLU A 110 0.73 -14.41 13.07
C GLU A 110 -0.37 -15.44 13.37
N ASN A 111 -0.11 -16.40 14.26
CA ASN A 111 -1.05 -17.47 14.61
C ASN A 111 -2.00 -17.15 15.78
N MET A 112 -1.79 -16.06 16.53
CA MET A 112 -2.70 -15.68 17.60
C MET A 112 -4.12 -15.44 17.05
N GLY A 113 -5.11 -16.08 17.67
CA GLY A 113 -6.53 -15.80 17.40
C GLY A 113 -6.89 -14.36 17.79
N GLU A 114 -7.95 -13.79 17.23
CA GLU A 114 -8.34 -12.40 17.54
C GLU A 114 -8.62 -12.16 19.03
N ARG A 115 -9.18 -13.16 19.71
CA ARG A 115 -9.41 -13.13 21.15
C ARG A 115 -8.10 -13.10 21.95
N GLU A 116 -7.12 -13.92 21.59
CA GLU A 116 -5.79 -13.93 22.23
C GLU A 116 -5.05 -12.61 21.98
N LYS A 117 -5.19 -12.04 20.77
CA LYS A 117 -4.66 -10.71 20.46
C LYS A 117 -5.26 -9.65 21.35
N LEU A 118 -6.59 -9.66 21.54
CA LEU A 118 -7.27 -8.72 22.42
C LEU A 118 -6.86 -8.91 23.89
N ASP A 119 -6.85 -10.14 24.40
CA ASP A 119 -6.49 -10.43 25.79
C ASP A 119 -5.03 -10.06 26.10
N GLN A 120 -4.10 -10.39 25.19
CA GLN A 120 -2.70 -9.97 25.30
C GLN A 120 -2.57 -8.45 25.24
N TRP A 121 -3.32 -7.78 24.36
CA TRP A 121 -3.31 -6.34 24.22
C TRP A 121 -3.86 -5.62 25.47
N ILE A 122 -4.94 -6.14 26.06
CA ILE A 122 -5.49 -5.63 27.34
C ILE A 122 -4.46 -5.81 28.46
N SER A 123 -3.83 -6.98 28.55
CA SER A 123 -2.76 -7.26 29.52
C SER A 123 -1.57 -6.30 29.35
N ASP A 124 -1.20 -5.95 28.13
CA ASP A 124 -0.11 -5.01 27.85
C ASP A 124 -0.44 -3.58 28.31
N TRP A 125 -1.71 -3.15 28.21
CA TRP A 125 -2.15 -1.86 28.73
C TRP A 125 -2.17 -1.82 30.25
N PHE A 126 -2.64 -2.90 30.89
CA PHE A 126 -2.58 -3.05 32.33
C PHE A 126 -1.14 -2.87 32.84
N LYS A 127 -0.20 -3.63 32.27
CA LYS A 127 1.23 -3.55 32.64
C LYS A 127 1.89 -2.19 32.37
N LYS A 128 1.39 -1.43 31.38
CA LYS A 128 1.88 -0.06 31.11
C LYS A 128 1.31 0.96 32.09
N ALA A 129 0.10 0.74 32.57
CA ALA A 129 -0.59 1.61 33.51
C ALA A 129 -0.12 1.41 34.96
N ASP A 130 0.13 0.17 35.35
CA ASP A 130 0.67 -0.23 36.65
C ASP A 130 2.14 0.24 36.79
N LYS A 131 2.32 1.46 37.29
CA LYS A 131 3.64 2.12 37.35
C LYS A 131 4.44 1.69 38.56
N ASP A 132 3.77 1.40 39.67
CA ASP A 132 4.41 0.96 40.91
C ASP A 132 4.59 -0.57 40.99
N ARG A 133 4.02 -1.31 40.03
CA ARG A 133 4.16 -2.76 39.84
C ARG A 133 3.57 -3.55 41.00
N ASP A 134 2.52 -3.02 41.61
CA ASP A 134 1.82 -3.69 42.70
C ASP A 134 0.79 -4.73 42.21
N GLY A 135 0.59 -4.82 40.88
CA GLY A 135 -0.35 -5.75 40.24
C GLY A 135 -1.79 -5.30 40.33
N ARG A 136 -2.04 -4.02 40.65
CA ARG A 136 -3.37 -3.40 40.74
C ARG A 136 -3.33 -2.06 40.00
N MET A 137 -4.50 -1.47 39.77
CA MET A 137 -4.59 -0.12 39.19
C MET A 137 -5.41 0.81 40.07
N ASN A 138 -4.76 1.80 40.67
CA ASN A 138 -5.46 2.86 41.38
C ASN A 138 -6.05 3.89 40.39
N PHE A 139 -6.94 4.78 40.87
CA PHE A 139 -7.62 5.74 40.00
C PHE A 139 -6.66 6.74 39.32
N LYS A 140 -5.50 7.04 39.93
CA LYS A 140 -4.49 7.91 39.31
C LYS A 140 -3.85 7.21 38.10
N GLU A 141 -3.56 5.92 38.22
CA GLU A 141 -3.03 5.10 37.11
C GLU A 141 -4.07 4.92 36.00
N VAL A 142 -5.35 4.77 36.34
CA VAL A 142 -6.46 4.76 35.36
C VAL A 142 -6.52 6.08 34.58
N ARG A 143 -6.37 7.23 35.26
CA ARG A 143 -6.31 8.53 34.58
C ARG A 143 -5.11 8.66 33.66
N ASP A 144 -3.95 8.19 34.09
CA ASP A 144 -2.75 8.17 33.26
C ASP A 144 -2.94 7.23 32.05
N LEU A 145 -3.58 6.07 32.25
CA LEU A 145 -3.92 5.12 31.20
C LEU A 145 -4.84 5.73 30.14
N LEU A 146 -5.93 6.40 30.54
CA LEU A 146 -6.86 7.06 29.60
C LEU A 146 -6.14 8.07 28.71
N LYS A 147 -5.24 8.87 29.30
CA LYS A 147 -4.39 9.78 28.54
C LYS A 147 -3.45 9.03 27.60
N MET A 148 -2.83 7.93 28.04
CA MET A 148 -1.98 7.11 27.17
C MET A 148 -2.76 6.48 26.02
N MET A 149 -4.02 6.12 26.24
CA MET A 149 -4.95 5.57 25.25
C MET A 149 -5.57 6.63 24.33
N ASN A 150 -5.13 7.89 24.40
CA ASN A 150 -5.58 8.98 23.53
C ASN A 150 -7.03 9.44 23.81
N VAL A 151 -7.42 9.50 25.10
CA VAL A 151 -8.73 10.01 25.57
C VAL A 151 -8.57 11.05 26.66
N ASP A 152 -9.32 12.16 26.55
CA ASP A 152 -9.58 13.03 27.69
C ASP A 152 -11.00 12.78 28.20
N MET A 153 -11.12 11.88 29.17
CA MET A 153 -12.41 11.52 29.74
C MET A 153 -12.72 12.41 30.93
N ASN A 154 -13.98 12.87 31.02
CA ASN A 154 -14.48 13.56 32.20
C ASN A 154 -14.21 12.75 33.48
N GLU A 155 -13.57 13.36 34.47
CA GLU A 155 -13.11 12.68 35.70
C GLU A 155 -14.27 12.02 36.48
N HIS A 156 -15.46 12.62 36.50
CA HIS A 156 -16.64 12.00 37.13
C HIS A 156 -17.15 10.78 36.36
N HIS A 157 -17.02 10.77 35.04
CA HIS A 157 -17.38 9.60 34.24
C HIS A 157 -16.36 8.48 34.41
N ALA A 158 -15.06 8.79 34.32
CA ALA A 158 -13.99 7.84 34.59
C ALA A 158 -14.09 7.23 35.99
N LEU A 159 -14.37 8.06 37.01
CA LEU A 159 -14.56 7.59 38.39
C LEU A 159 -15.79 6.69 38.52
N ARG A 160 -16.89 7.00 37.83
CA ARG A 160 -18.07 6.12 37.80
C ARG A 160 -17.75 4.76 37.18
N LEU A 161 -17.08 4.73 36.03
CA LEU A 161 -16.67 3.46 35.41
C LEU A 161 -15.73 2.66 36.32
N PHE A 162 -14.76 3.34 36.93
CA PHE A 162 -13.84 2.74 37.89
C PHE A 162 -14.59 2.11 39.08
N THR A 163 -15.49 2.87 39.72
CA THR A 163 -16.28 2.37 40.86
C THR A 163 -17.24 1.24 40.47
N LEU A 164 -17.80 1.27 39.25
CA LEU A 164 -18.64 0.18 38.76
C LEU A 164 -17.84 -1.10 38.52
N ALA A 165 -16.57 -0.98 38.15
CA ALA A 165 -15.68 -2.10 37.90
C ALA A 165 -15.01 -2.65 39.17
N ASP A 166 -14.72 -1.82 40.17
CA ASP A 166 -14.19 -2.19 41.50
C ASP A 166 -15.24 -2.95 42.33
N LYS A 167 -15.48 -4.21 41.98
CA LYS A 167 -16.43 -5.11 42.66
C LYS A 167 -15.96 -5.47 44.07
N SER A 168 -14.65 -5.51 44.28
CA SER A 168 -13.97 -5.78 45.54
C SER A 168 -14.06 -4.59 46.50
N CYS A 169 -14.38 -3.40 46.00
CA CYS A 169 -14.38 -2.13 46.75
C CYS A 169 -13.01 -1.85 47.39
N SER A 170 -11.93 -2.26 46.72
CA SER A 170 -10.57 -2.15 47.24
C SER A 170 -9.98 -0.75 47.05
N GLY A 171 -10.62 0.11 46.24
CA GLY A 171 -10.06 1.40 45.82
C GLY A 171 -9.01 1.27 44.71
N SER A 172 -8.89 0.07 44.12
CA SER A 172 -8.00 -0.30 43.02
C SER A 172 -8.69 -1.34 42.14
N LEU A 173 -8.30 -1.46 40.86
CA LEU A 173 -8.78 -2.52 39.99
C LEU A 173 -7.76 -3.67 39.97
N GLU A 174 -8.20 -4.85 40.41
CA GLU A 174 -7.48 -6.11 40.22
C GLU A 174 -7.70 -6.65 38.78
N ASP A 175 -6.96 -7.67 38.34
CA ASP A 175 -6.94 -8.15 36.94
C ASP A 175 -8.34 -8.26 36.28
N ASP A 176 -9.28 -9.00 36.89
CA ASP A 176 -10.63 -9.19 36.35
C ASP A 176 -11.47 -7.90 36.36
N GLU A 177 -11.25 -7.03 37.34
CA GLU A 177 -11.93 -5.73 37.47
C GLU A 177 -11.40 -4.74 36.44
N PHE A 178 -10.11 -4.81 36.11
CA PHE A 178 -9.53 -4.03 35.02
C PHE A 178 -10.11 -4.46 33.67
N VAL A 179 -10.24 -5.76 33.43
CA VAL A 179 -10.89 -6.26 32.20
C VAL A 179 -12.33 -5.75 32.13
N LEU A 180 -13.07 -5.75 33.24
CA LEU A 180 -14.42 -5.20 33.30
C LEU A 180 -14.44 -3.69 33.00
N PHE A 181 -13.56 -2.91 33.62
CA PHE A 181 -13.41 -1.48 33.34
C PHE A 181 -13.10 -1.23 31.87
N TYR A 182 -12.17 -1.98 31.30
CA TYR A 182 -11.78 -1.86 29.90
C TYR A 182 -12.93 -2.21 28.95
N LYS A 183 -13.68 -3.29 29.23
CA LYS A 183 -14.87 -3.66 28.45
C LYS A 183 -15.91 -2.55 28.49
N MET A 184 -16.14 -1.93 29.65
CA MET A 184 -17.04 -0.78 29.78
C MET A 184 -16.54 0.44 29.00
N LEU A 185 -15.23 0.70 29.03
CA LEU A 185 -14.58 1.80 28.30
C LEU A 185 -14.65 1.61 26.77
N THR A 186 -14.65 0.36 26.30
CA THR A 186 -14.62 0.00 24.87
C THR A 186 -15.97 -0.42 24.32
N GLN A 187 -17.06 -0.17 25.05
CA GLN A 187 -18.41 -0.48 24.56
C GLN A 187 -18.66 0.23 23.22
N ARG A 188 -19.06 -0.58 22.23
CA ARG A 188 -19.40 -0.14 20.88
C ARG A 188 -20.90 0.13 20.81
N GLU A 189 -21.37 1.20 21.46
CA GLU A 189 -22.80 1.59 21.43
C GLU A 189 -23.31 1.82 20.00
N ASP A 190 -22.43 2.31 19.13
CA ASP A 190 -22.67 2.48 17.70
C ASP A 190 -23.01 1.16 16.99
N VAL A 191 -22.28 0.08 17.30
CA VAL A 191 -22.55 -1.25 16.74
C VAL A 191 -23.69 -1.94 17.48
N LEU A 192 -23.80 -1.76 18.79
CA LEU A 192 -24.86 -2.35 19.61
C LEU A 192 -26.24 -1.89 19.15
N THR A 193 -26.35 -0.61 18.76
CA THR A 193 -27.60 -0.07 18.22
C THR A 193 -28.02 -0.81 16.94
N VAL A 194 -27.08 -1.01 16.00
CA VAL A 194 -27.33 -1.76 14.76
C VAL A 194 -27.70 -3.21 15.06
N PHE A 195 -26.96 -3.86 15.97
CA PHE A 195 -27.26 -5.23 16.39
C PHE A 195 -28.68 -5.36 16.97
N GLN A 196 -29.09 -4.42 17.83
CA GLN A 196 -30.40 -4.43 18.46
C GLN A 196 -31.55 -4.12 17.50
N GLU A 197 -31.29 -3.38 16.41
CA GLU A 197 -32.29 -3.09 15.38
C GLU A 197 -32.73 -4.35 14.63
N PHE A 198 -31.80 -5.27 14.38
CA PHE A 198 -32.06 -6.54 13.70
C PHE A 198 -32.37 -7.68 14.67
N SER A 199 -31.99 -7.57 15.94
CA SER A 199 -32.24 -8.61 16.94
C SER A 199 -33.69 -8.65 17.39
N SER A 200 -34.38 -9.75 17.06
CA SER A 200 -35.77 -9.98 17.45
C SER A 200 -35.99 -10.05 18.98
N ASP A 201 -34.98 -10.43 19.76
CA ASP A 201 -35.02 -10.54 21.22
C ASP A 201 -34.17 -9.49 21.97
N GLY A 202 -33.42 -8.66 21.22
CA GLY A 202 -32.50 -7.64 21.73
C GLY A 202 -31.20 -8.19 22.34
N GLN A 203 -30.94 -9.50 22.26
CA GLN A 203 -29.80 -10.18 22.89
C GLN A 203 -28.97 -11.00 21.90
N THR A 204 -29.61 -11.62 20.90
CA THR A 204 -28.97 -12.45 19.88
C THR A 204 -29.54 -12.15 18.50
N LEU A 205 -28.73 -12.34 17.46
CA LEU A 205 -29.22 -12.41 16.09
C LEU A 205 -29.49 -13.88 15.78
N SER A 206 -30.76 -14.24 15.57
CA SER A 206 -31.06 -15.52 14.97
C SER A 206 -30.50 -15.57 13.54
N HIS A 207 -30.37 -16.77 12.99
CA HIS A 207 -29.99 -16.96 11.58
C HIS A 207 -30.83 -16.09 10.62
N ARG A 208 -32.14 -15.93 10.86
CA ARG A 208 -33.01 -15.05 10.05
C ARG A 208 -32.73 -13.58 10.27
N ASP A 209 -32.52 -13.15 11.51
CA ASP A 209 -32.18 -11.76 11.81
C ASP A 209 -30.88 -11.34 11.11
N LEU A 210 -29.88 -12.23 11.07
CA LEU A 210 -28.63 -12.00 10.36
C LEU A 210 -28.83 -11.99 8.84
N GLU A 211 -29.67 -12.86 8.28
CA GLU A 211 -30.04 -12.82 6.86
C GLU A 211 -30.67 -11.48 6.48
N ASP A 212 -31.60 -10.97 7.29
CA ASP A 212 -32.27 -9.70 7.07
C ASP A 212 -31.25 -8.55 7.11
N PHE A 213 -30.35 -8.54 8.09
CA PHE A 213 -29.26 -7.56 8.16
C PHE A 213 -28.36 -7.58 6.91
N LEU A 214 -27.92 -8.76 6.47
CA LEU A 214 -27.03 -8.88 5.30
C LEU A 214 -27.73 -8.42 4.01
N ARG A 215 -29.03 -8.70 3.87
CA ARG A 215 -29.82 -8.33 2.69
C ARG A 215 -30.20 -6.86 2.68
N GLU A 216 -30.69 -6.34 3.79
CA GLU A 216 -31.31 -5.01 3.87
C GLU A 216 -30.26 -3.91 4.11
N GLU A 217 -29.29 -4.14 4.99
CA GLU A 217 -28.28 -3.13 5.35
C GLU A 217 -26.94 -3.33 4.64
N GLN A 218 -26.44 -4.57 4.55
CA GLN A 218 -25.19 -4.83 3.83
C GLN A 218 -25.36 -4.88 2.30
N LEU A 219 -26.61 -4.90 1.83
CA LEU A 219 -26.99 -4.99 0.41
C LEU A 219 -26.30 -6.16 -0.30
N GLU A 220 -26.14 -7.28 0.40
CA GLU A 220 -25.56 -8.50 -0.15
C GLU A 220 -26.60 -9.26 -0.99
N GLY A 221 -26.13 -9.88 -2.08
CA GLY A 221 -26.97 -10.47 -3.13
C GLY A 221 -27.48 -11.88 -2.86
N ASP A 222 -27.50 -12.74 -3.88
CA ASP A 222 -28.01 -14.10 -3.76
C ASP A 222 -27.11 -14.98 -2.85
N ASN A 223 -27.70 -15.98 -2.19
CA ASN A 223 -27.07 -16.88 -1.19
C ASN A 223 -26.78 -16.30 0.21
N VAL A 224 -27.44 -15.19 0.59
CA VAL A 224 -27.35 -14.62 1.95
C VAL A 224 -27.62 -15.67 3.05
N GLN A 225 -28.51 -16.64 2.79
CA GLN A 225 -28.80 -17.71 3.73
C GLN A 225 -27.57 -18.56 4.09
N GLN A 226 -26.85 -19.05 3.07
CA GLN A 226 -25.64 -19.84 3.27
C GLN A 226 -24.51 -18.96 3.82
N HIS A 227 -24.46 -17.69 3.40
CA HIS A 227 -23.47 -16.74 3.91
C HIS A 227 -23.65 -16.49 5.41
N ALA A 228 -24.87 -16.22 5.87
CA ALA A 228 -25.19 -16.04 7.29
C ALA A 228 -24.75 -17.24 8.15
N MET A 229 -25.01 -18.47 7.69
CA MET A 229 -24.55 -19.68 8.39
C MET A 229 -23.01 -19.75 8.46
N HIS A 230 -22.33 -19.40 7.37
CA HIS A 230 -20.87 -19.39 7.35
C HIS A 230 -20.30 -18.35 8.31
N LEU A 231 -20.88 -17.13 8.35
CA LEU A 231 -20.45 -16.07 9.26
C LEU A 231 -20.64 -16.48 10.73
N ILE A 232 -21.77 -17.12 11.08
CA ILE A 232 -21.98 -17.65 12.43
C ILE A 232 -20.91 -18.69 12.77
N GLU A 233 -20.71 -19.68 11.90
CA GLU A 233 -19.74 -20.75 12.14
C GLU A 233 -18.31 -20.23 12.32
N GLN A 234 -17.91 -19.22 11.54
CA GLN A 234 -16.56 -18.65 11.56
C GLN A 234 -16.32 -17.67 12.71
N TYR A 235 -17.28 -16.77 12.98
CA TYR A 235 -17.03 -15.61 13.83
C TYR A 235 -17.71 -15.67 15.20
N GLU A 236 -18.71 -16.53 15.41
CA GLU A 236 -19.33 -16.67 16.72
C GLU A 236 -18.36 -17.33 17.72
N PRO A 237 -18.04 -16.72 18.88
CA PRO A 237 -17.14 -17.33 19.85
C PRO A 237 -17.78 -18.44 20.71
N SER A 238 -19.11 -18.44 20.89
CA SER A 238 -19.80 -19.42 21.72
C SER A 238 -20.18 -20.67 20.94
N GLU A 239 -19.59 -21.82 21.27
CA GLU A 239 -19.94 -23.11 20.67
C GLU A 239 -21.42 -23.47 20.86
N THR A 240 -22.02 -23.07 21.98
CA THR A 240 -23.46 -23.22 22.19
C THR A 240 -24.27 -22.37 21.22
N ALA A 241 -23.84 -21.14 20.96
CA ALA A 241 -24.51 -20.25 20.00
C ALA A 241 -24.37 -20.77 18.56
N LYS A 242 -23.19 -21.27 18.17
CA LYS A 242 -22.97 -21.94 16.88
C LYS A 242 -23.91 -23.13 16.69
N MET A 243 -24.02 -24.03 17.67
CA MET A 243 -24.92 -25.18 17.61
C MET A 243 -26.40 -24.78 17.45
N LEU A 244 -26.78 -23.64 18.02
CA LEU A 244 -28.12 -23.07 17.89
C LEU A 244 -28.31 -22.21 16.63
N ASN A 245 -27.26 -22.03 15.83
CA ASN A 245 -27.22 -21.18 14.64
C ASN A 245 -27.68 -19.74 14.94
N ILE A 246 -27.14 -19.16 16.02
CA ILE A 246 -27.36 -17.78 16.44
C ILE A 246 -26.03 -17.05 16.61
N MET A 247 -26.03 -15.75 16.39
CA MET A 247 -24.87 -14.87 16.58
C MET A 247 -25.09 -13.97 17.80
N THR A 248 -24.12 -13.96 18.71
CA THR A 248 -24.06 -13.04 19.84
C THR A 248 -23.49 -11.68 19.40
N PHE A 249 -23.61 -10.66 20.25
CA PHE A 249 -23.00 -9.36 19.98
C PHE A 249 -21.48 -9.45 19.77
N ASP A 250 -20.80 -10.32 20.52
CA ASP A 250 -19.36 -10.56 20.35
C ASP A 250 -19.06 -11.18 18.98
N GLY A 251 -19.85 -12.17 18.54
CA GLY A 251 -19.73 -12.74 17.19
C GLY A 251 -19.97 -11.72 16.07
N PHE A 252 -20.93 -10.82 16.27
CA PHE A 252 -21.23 -9.73 15.33
C PHE A 252 -20.08 -8.71 15.24
N LEU A 253 -19.47 -8.35 16.37
CA LEU A 253 -18.27 -7.51 16.40
C LEU A 253 -17.08 -8.17 15.70
N MET A 254 -16.87 -9.47 15.92
CA MET A 254 -15.84 -10.24 15.24
C MET A 254 -16.05 -10.24 13.72
N TYR A 255 -17.29 -10.49 13.28
CA TYR A 255 -17.65 -10.41 11.86
C TYR A 255 -17.36 -9.01 11.27
N LEU A 256 -17.84 -7.93 11.88
CA LEU A 256 -17.65 -6.58 11.35
C LEU A 256 -16.17 -6.14 11.32
N SER A 257 -15.36 -6.64 12.24
CA SER A 257 -13.92 -6.34 12.30
C SER A 257 -13.10 -7.19 11.33
N SER A 258 -13.68 -8.28 10.83
CA SER A 258 -13.02 -9.27 9.98
C SER A 258 -12.76 -8.78 8.54
N THR A 259 -12.22 -9.69 7.73
CA THR A 259 -12.08 -9.47 6.29
C THR A 259 -13.42 -9.29 5.58
N GLU A 260 -14.47 -10.00 6.00
CA GLU A 260 -15.81 -9.91 5.41
C GLU A 260 -16.50 -8.57 5.76
N GLY A 261 -16.26 -8.07 6.98
CA GLY A 261 -16.71 -6.74 7.42
C GLY A 261 -15.91 -5.56 6.83
N SER A 262 -14.86 -5.83 6.05
CA SER A 262 -14.01 -4.79 5.48
C SER A 262 -14.71 -4.00 4.37
N ILE A 263 -14.40 -2.71 4.24
CA ILE A 263 -14.85 -1.92 3.09
C ILE A 263 -14.37 -2.49 1.75
N PHE A 264 -13.24 -3.20 1.74
CA PHE A 264 -12.70 -3.83 0.54
C PHE A 264 -13.35 -5.20 0.33
N ASN A 265 -13.94 -5.41 -0.84
CA ASN A 265 -14.59 -6.67 -1.22
C ASN A 265 -13.60 -7.86 -1.21
N PRO A 266 -13.76 -8.85 -0.30
CA PRO A 266 -12.87 -10.00 -0.19
C PRO A 266 -12.76 -10.82 -1.48
N GLN A 267 -13.82 -10.87 -2.29
CA GLN A 267 -13.84 -11.60 -3.55
C GLN A 267 -12.85 -11.01 -4.58
N GLN A 268 -12.47 -9.75 -4.43
CA GLN A 268 -11.55 -9.05 -5.32
C GLN A 268 -10.09 -9.07 -4.82
N ARG A 269 -9.82 -9.73 -3.68
CA ARG A 269 -8.45 -9.89 -3.16
C ARG A 269 -7.66 -10.93 -3.93
N GLY A 270 -8.30 -11.96 -4.48
CA GLY A 270 -7.68 -12.96 -5.36
C GLY A 270 -7.54 -12.45 -6.80
N ILE A 271 -6.96 -13.28 -7.69
CA ILE A 271 -7.01 -13.02 -9.14
C ILE A 271 -8.46 -13.22 -9.60
N TYR A 272 -9.13 -12.14 -10.01
CA TYR A 272 -10.53 -12.19 -10.45
C TYR A 272 -10.75 -11.55 -11.83
N GLN A 273 -9.82 -10.71 -12.28
CA GLN A 273 -9.92 -10.05 -13.57
C GLN A 273 -9.43 -10.96 -14.69
N ASN A 274 -9.92 -10.72 -15.92
CA ASN A 274 -9.45 -11.45 -17.08
C ASN A 274 -7.99 -11.08 -17.40
N MET A 275 -7.08 -12.04 -17.23
CA MET A 275 -5.63 -11.88 -17.44
C MET A 275 -5.16 -12.30 -18.85
N THR A 276 -6.08 -12.65 -19.76
CA THR A 276 -5.79 -13.16 -21.11
C THR A 276 -5.87 -12.09 -22.20
N LEU A 277 -6.15 -10.83 -21.85
CA LEU A 277 -6.17 -9.71 -22.79
C LEU A 277 -4.77 -9.15 -23.05
N PRO A 278 -4.53 -8.39 -24.15
CA PRO A 278 -3.22 -7.81 -24.47
C PRO A 278 -2.63 -6.93 -23.36
N LEU A 279 -1.31 -6.92 -23.20
CA LEU A 279 -0.61 -6.17 -22.14
C LEU A 279 -0.97 -4.68 -22.06
N CYS A 280 -1.26 -4.03 -23.20
CA CYS A 280 -1.69 -2.63 -23.25
C CYS A 280 -3.07 -2.37 -22.61
N HIS A 281 -3.84 -3.41 -22.27
CA HIS A 281 -5.15 -3.30 -21.64
C HIS A 281 -5.11 -3.24 -20.11
N TYR A 282 -3.94 -3.22 -19.48
CA TYR A 282 -3.80 -3.19 -18.02
C TYR A 282 -3.02 -1.97 -17.56
N PHE A 283 -3.39 -1.42 -16.41
CA PHE A 283 -2.49 -0.63 -15.60
C PHE A 283 -1.44 -1.55 -14.96
N ILE A 284 -0.19 -1.09 -14.90
CA ILE A 284 0.96 -1.87 -14.48
C ILE A 284 1.67 -1.12 -13.35
N SER A 285 1.80 -1.75 -12.18
CA SER A 285 2.48 -1.14 -11.04
C SER A 285 3.96 -0.90 -11.39
N SER A 286 4.41 0.35 -11.28
CA SER A 286 5.65 0.79 -11.93
C SER A 286 6.48 1.70 -11.02
N SER A 287 7.77 1.41 -10.90
CA SER A 287 8.73 2.18 -10.11
C SER A 287 9.68 2.99 -11.01
N HIS A 288 9.91 4.24 -10.62
CA HIS A 288 10.90 5.15 -11.20
C HIS A 288 12.17 5.14 -10.35
N ASN A 289 13.34 5.19 -10.99
CA ASN A 289 14.67 5.16 -10.35
C ASN A 289 14.73 4.16 -9.19
N THR A 290 14.33 2.91 -9.45
CA THR A 290 14.05 1.88 -8.43
C THR A 290 15.22 1.62 -7.48
N TYR A 291 16.44 1.90 -7.92
CA TYR A 291 17.65 1.75 -7.12
C TYR A 291 17.77 2.79 -5.98
N LEU A 292 17.09 3.94 -6.05
CA LEU A 292 17.21 5.02 -5.06
C LEU A 292 16.38 4.75 -3.81
N MET A 293 17.02 4.89 -2.65
CA MET A 293 16.38 4.75 -1.34
C MET A 293 15.93 6.08 -0.73
N GLU A 294 16.40 7.21 -1.26
CA GLU A 294 16.17 8.56 -0.72
C GLU A 294 16.00 9.60 -1.86
N ASP A 295 16.68 10.74 -1.77
CA ASP A 295 16.60 11.84 -2.74
C ASP A 295 17.37 11.57 -4.06
N GLN A 296 17.07 12.33 -5.10
CA GLN A 296 17.63 12.14 -6.44
C GLN A 296 19.10 12.61 -6.57
N LEU A 297 19.64 13.38 -5.64
CA LEU A 297 20.96 14.03 -5.80
C LEU A 297 22.07 13.36 -4.99
N ARG A 298 21.75 12.85 -3.80
CA ARG A 298 22.69 12.29 -2.82
C ARG A 298 22.23 10.96 -2.23
N GLY A 299 21.03 10.51 -2.57
CA GLY A 299 20.46 9.27 -2.05
C GLY A 299 21.32 8.04 -2.32
N GLN A 300 21.22 7.07 -1.41
CA GLN A 300 21.87 5.77 -1.58
C GLN A 300 21.17 4.97 -2.69
N SER A 301 21.95 4.49 -3.66
CA SER A 301 21.56 3.42 -4.57
C SER A 301 21.74 2.07 -3.88
N SER A 302 20.71 1.21 -3.89
CA SER A 302 20.73 -0.12 -3.27
C SER A 302 19.88 -1.12 -4.06
N VAL A 303 20.29 -2.39 -4.00
CA VAL A 303 19.47 -3.49 -4.53
C VAL A 303 18.17 -3.70 -3.73
N GLU A 304 18.10 -3.20 -2.49
CA GLU A 304 16.91 -3.33 -1.64
C GLU A 304 15.70 -2.57 -2.20
N GLY A 305 15.91 -1.50 -2.97
CA GLY A 305 14.84 -0.78 -3.67
C GLY A 305 14.06 -1.69 -4.63
N TYR A 306 14.78 -2.55 -5.38
CA TYR A 306 14.18 -3.56 -6.25
C TYR A 306 13.43 -4.64 -5.46
N ILE A 307 14.01 -5.12 -4.35
CA ILE A 307 13.36 -6.12 -3.49
C ILE A 307 12.03 -5.58 -2.96
N ARG A 308 12.04 -4.36 -2.43
CA ARG A 308 10.85 -3.69 -1.88
C ARG A 308 9.79 -3.46 -2.94
N ALA A 309 10.17 -2.96 -4.12
CA ALA A 309 9.23 -2.76 -5.21
C ALA A 309 8.59 -4.08 -5.64
N LEU A 310 9.40 -5.12 -5.92
CA LEU A 310 8.90 -6.41 -6.40
C LEU A 310 8.02 -7.12 -5.36
N ASN A 311 8.38 -7.09 -4.07
CA ASN A 311 7.58 -7.68 -2.98
C ASN A 311 6.25 -6.93 -2.76
N ARG A 312 6.15 -5.66 -3.17
CA ARG A 312 4.91 -4.87 -3.20
C ARG A 312 4.10 -5.07 -4.48
N GLY A 313 4.42 -6.10 -5.27
CA GLY A 313 3.72 -6.41 -6.51
C GLY A 313 4.14 -5.54 -7.71
N CYS A 314 5.11 -4.64 -7.60
CA CYS A 314 5.57 -3.82 -8.74
C CYS A 314 6.05 -4.69 -9.90
N ARG A 315 5.65 -4.36 -11.14
CA ARG A 315 5.89 -5.15 -12.37
C ARG A 315 6.71 -4.39 -13.42
N CYS A 316 7.04 -3.12 -13.20
CA CYS A 316 8.01 -2.41 -14.03
C CYS A 316 9.04 -1.70 -13.14
N VAL A 317 10.31 -2.04 -13.30
CA VAL A 317 11.43 -1.46 -12.52
C VAL A 317 12.46 -0.84 -13.44
N GLU A 318 13.10 0.23 -13.00
CA GLU A 318 14.03 1.03 -13.79
C GLU A 318 15.48 0.80 -13.39
N VAL A 319 16.39 0.79 -14.38
CA VAL A 319 17.82 0.55 -14.21
C VAL A 319 18.64 1.50 -15.08
N ASP A 320 19.27 2.48 -14.45
CA ASP A 320 20.10 3.49 -15.12
C ASP A 320 21.53 3.00 -15.21
N CYS A 321 21.93 2.51 -16.37
CA CYS A 321 23.17 1.79 -16.59
C CYS A 321 24.25 2.73 -17.11
N TRP A 322 25.41 2.72 -16.46
CA TRP A 322 26.58 3.52 -16.82
C TRP A 322 27.84 2.65 -16.86
N ASP A 323 28.84 3.10 -17.63
CA ASP A 323 30.14 2.44 -17.64
C ASP A 323 30.77 2.44 -16.24
N GLY A 324 31.16 1.25 -15.78
CA GLY A 324 31.84 1.09 -14.51
C GLY A 324 33.31 0.68 -14.64
N PRO A 325 34.04 0.63 -13.51
CA PRO A 325 35.44 0.25 -13.48
C PRO A 325 35.63 -1.22 -13.89
N SER A 326 36.82 -1.54 -14.41
CA SER A 326 37.18 -2.92 -14.79
C SER A 326 36.25 -3.58 -15.82
N GLY A 327 35.48 -2.78 -16.58
CA GLY A 327 34.55 -3.27 -17.60
C GLY A 327 33.24 -3.83 -17.06
N GLU A 328 32.93 -3.65 -15.77
CA GLU A 328 31.66 -4.07 -15.17
C GLU A 328 30.67 -2.88 -15.12
N PRO A 329 29.47 -3.00 -15.73
CA PRO A 329 28.48 -1.93 -15.71
C PRO A 329 27.95 -1.64 -14.30
N ILE A 330 27.68 -0.37 -14.03
CA ILE A 330 27.17 0.12 -12.74
C ILE A 330 25.80 0.78 -12.92
N VAL A 331 25.07 0.92 -11.81
CA VAL A 331 23.76 1.56 -11.74
C VAL A 331 23.79 2.70 -10.73
N TYR A 332 23.40 3.89 -11.17
CA TYR A 332 23.25 5.10 -10.35
C TYR A 332 22.60 6.23 -11.16
N HIS A 333 22.20 7.31 -10.48
CA HIS A 333 21.67 8.50 -11.15
C HIS A 333 22.80 9.35 -11.72
N GLY A 334 22.91 9.41 -13.04
CA GLY A 334 23.98 10.06 -13.79
C GLY A 334 24.27 11.49 -13.34
N HIS A 335 25.54 11.89 -13.34
CA HIS A 335 25.98 13.25 -13.01
C HIS A 335 25.56 13.76 -11.61
N THR A 336 25.19 12.88 -10.69
CA THR A 336 24.87 13.21 -9.28
C THR A 336 25.85 12.60 -8.28
N PHE A 337 25.60 12.79 -6.99
CA PHE A 337 26.40 12.25 -5.89
C PHE A 337 25.84 10.94 -5.32
N THR A 338 24.83 10.34 -5.96
CA THR A 338 24.27 9.05 -5.51
C THR A 338 25.33 7.96 -5.51
N SER A 339 25.21 6.99 -4.58
CA SER A 339 26.11 5.83 -4.57
C SER A 339 25.89 4.94 -5.81
N LYS A 340 26.81 4.01 -6.05
CA LYS A 340 26.80 3.13 -7.22
C LYS A 340 26.65 1.68 -6.77
N ILE A 341 25.85 0.91 -7.49
CA ILE A 341 25.73 -0.55 -7.33
C ILE A 341 26.08 -1.23 -8.66
N LEU A 342 26.42 -2.52 -8.62
CA LEU A 342 26.75 -3.26 -9.84
C LEU A 342 25.46 -3.65 -10.58
N PHE A 343 25.45 -3.52 -11.91
CA PHE A 343 24.35 -3.99 -12.75
C PHE A 343 24.09 -5.49 -12.55
N LYS A 344 25.17 -6.28 -12.42
CA LYS A 344 25.11 -7.72 -12.14
C LYS A 344 24.28 -8.04 -10.89
N ASP A 345 24.45 -7.27 -9.81
CA ASP A 345 23.77 -7.48 -8.55
C ASP A 345 22.29 -7.10 -8.65
N VAL A 346 21.97 -6.06 -9.44
CA VAL A 346 20.59 -5.69 -9.78
C VAL A 346 19.90 -6.82 -10.54
N VAL A 347 20.50 -7.33 -11.63
CA VAL A 347 19.92 -8.42 -12.43
C VAL A 347 19.75 -9.69 -11.60
N THR A 348 20.73 -10.01 -10.74
CA THR A 348 20.64 -11.13 -9.79
C THR A 348 19.47 -10.97 -8.83
N THR A 349 19.29 -9.76 -8.30
CA THR A 349 18.18 -9.44 -7.39
C THR A 349 16.84 -9.56 -8.10
N VAL A 350 16.69 -8.98 -9.29
CA VAL A 350 15.46 -9.12 -10.09
C VAL A 350 15.19 -10.60 -10.39
N GLY A 351 16.19 -11.37 -10.81
CA GLY A 351 16.05 -12.81 -11.05
C GLY A 351 15.55 -13.59 -9.84
N ASN A 352 15.95 -13.21 -8.63
CA ASN A 352 15.57 -13.86 -7.37
C ASN A 352 14.19 -13.46 -6.84
N TYR A 353 13.72 -12.24 -7.14
CA TYR A 353 12.52 -11.67 -6.52
C TYR A 353 11.37 -11.40 -7.50
N ALA A 354 11.62 -11.38 -8.82
CA ALA A 354 10.63 -11.01 -9.83
C ALA A 354 9.28 -11.73 -9.64
N PHE A 355 9.31 -13.03 -9.33
CA PHE A 355 8.12 -13.86 -9.27
C PHE A 355 7.77 -14.38 -7.88
N LYS A 356 8.26 -13.76 -6.80
CA LYS A 356 7.99 -14.23 -5.43
C LYS A 356 6.55 -13.99 -4.96
N VAL A 357 5.96 -12.85 -5.34
CA VAL A 357 4.61 -12.45 -4.90
C VAL A 357 3.60 -12.41 -6.04
N SER A 358 4.07 -12.46 -7.29
CA SER A 358 3.22 -12.42 -8.49
C SER A 358 3.92 -13.16 -9.62
N GLU A 359 3.22 -14.08 -10.28
CA GLU A 359 3.75 -14.87 -11.40
C GLU A 359 3.75 -14.10 -12.73
N TYR A 360 3.05 -12.96 -12.79
CA TYR A 360 2.88 -12.16 -14.00
C TYR A 360 4.19 -11.44 -14.38
N PRO A 361 4.34 -11.08 -15.68
CA PRO A 361 5.61 -10.59 -16.21
C PRO A 361 6.17 -9.36 -15.49
N VAL A 362 7.50 -9.22 -15.55
CA VAL A 362 8.22 -8.03 -15.08
C VAL A 362 8.88 -7.33 -16.27
N ILE A 363 8.73 -6.01 -16.36
CA ILE A 363 9.41 -5.15 -17.34
C ILE A 363 10.64 -4.52 -16.67
N LEU A 364 11.80 -4.76 -17.24
CA LEU A 364 13.06 -4.12 -16.87
C LEU A 364 13.30 -2.94 -17.81
N SER A 365 13.02 -1.71 -17.36
CA SER A 365 13.25 -0.47 -18.11
C SER A 365 14.71 -0.05 -17.98
N ILE A 366 15.50 -0.25 -19.03
CA ILE A 366 16.92 0.09 -19.05
C ILE A 366 17.09 1.48 -19.67
N GLU A 367 17.65 2.40 -18.89
CA GLU A 367 18.23 3.64 -19.41
C GLU A 367 19.73 3.38 -19.61
N ASN A 368 20.19 3.40 -20.85
CA ASN A 368 21.53 2.92 -21.20
C ASN A 368 22.45 4.09 -21.51
N HIS A 369 23.56 4.21 -20.76
CA HIS A 369 24.65 5.16 -20.99
C HIS A 369 26.01 4.48 -21.14
N CYS A 370 26.02 3.15 -21.31
CA CYS A 370 27.23 2.36 -21.41
C CYS A 370 27.85 2.39 -22.82
N SER A 371 29.18 2.23 -22.88
CA SER A 371 29.94 1.87 -24.08
C SER A 371 29.43 0.56 -24.70
N VAL A 372 29.69 0.36 -26.00
CA VAL A 372 29.27 -0.87 -26.71
C VAL A 372 29.89 -2.11 -26.04
N GLU A 373 31.13 -2.02 -25.56
CA GLU A 373 31.82 -3.09 -24.85
C GLU A 373 31.07 -3.49 -23.57
N GLN A 374 30.68 -2.53 -22.76
CA GLN A 374 29.93 -2.79 -21.52
C GLN A 374 28.47 -3.14 -21.78
N GLN A 375 27.85 -2.68 -22.87
CA GLN A 375 26.54 -3.17 -23.30
C GLN A 375 26.56 -4.68 -23.62
N ARG A 376 27.65 -5.21 -24.20
CA ARG A 376 27.83 -6.67 -24.36
C ARG A 376 27.96 -7.39 -23.02
N VAL A 377 28.55 -6.75 -22.00
CA VAL A 377 28.59 -7.28 -20.62
C VAL A 377 27.18 -7.30 -20.03
N MET A 378 26.40 -6.23 -20.20
CA MET A 378 25.00 -6.16 -19.76
C MET A 378 24.16 -7.29 -20.38
N ALA A 379 24.24 -7.47 -21.71
CA ALA A 379 23.51 -8.53 -22.41
C ALA A 379 23.90 -9.94 -21.92
N ARG A 380 25.18 -10.17 -21.61
CA ARG A 380 25.67 -11.41 -21.00
C ARG A 380 25.10 -11.62 -19.60
N HIS A 381 25.12 -10.61 -18.74
CA HIS A 381 24.54 -10.70 -17.39
C HIS A 381 23.03 -10.98 -17.45
N LEU A 382 22.28 -10.26 -18.29
CA LEU A 382 20.86 -10.51 -18.51
C LEU A 382 20.60 -11.95 -18.94
N SER A 383 21.30 -12.42 -19.97
CA SER A 383 21.09 -13.77 -20.52
C SER A 383 21.49 -14.88 -19.56
N HIS A 384 22.65 -14.75 -18.90
CA HIS A 384 23.19 -15.79 -18.04
C HIS A 384 22.45 -15.89 -16.70
N ILE A 385 22.12 -14.75 -16.09
CA ILE A 385 21.52 -14.71 -14.75
C ILE A 385 20.01 -14.98 -14.82
N LEU A 386 19.30 -14.39 -15.79
CA LEU A 386 17.85 -14.56 -15.89
C LEU A 386 17.48 -15.84 -16.65
N GLY A 387 18.35 -16.34 -17.53
CA GLY A 387 18.14 -17.60 -18.25
C GLY A 387 16.79 -17.66 -18.97
N GLU A 388 15.99 -18.67 -18.65
CA GLU A 388 14.65 -18.88 -19.24
C GLU A 388 13.59 -17.86 -18.79
N LYS A 389 13.87 -17.09 -17.73
CA LYS A 389 13.00 -15.99 -17.33
C LYS A 389 13.10 -14.84 -18.33
N LEU A 390 14.26 -14.62 -18.96
CA LEU A 390 14.40 -13.55 -19.95
C LEU A 390 13.68 -13.91 -21.25
N LEU A 391 12.76 -13.06 -21.68
CA LEU A 391 12.11 -13.22 -22.99
C LEU A 391 13.07 -12.78 -24.10
N ARG A 392 13.55 -13.74 -24.89
CA ARG A 392 14.55 -13.53 -25.95
C ARG A 392 14.01 -13.65 -27.37
N LYS A 393 12.77 -14.13 -27.52
CA LYS A 393 12.09 -14.32 -28.81
C LYS A 393 10.61 -14.00 -28.66
N PRO A 394 9.93 -13.59 -29.75
CA PRO A 394 8.48 -13.50 -29.76
C PRO A 394 7.85 -14.85 -29.37
N LEU A 395 6.71 -14.82 -28.69
CA LEU A 395 5.94 -16.03 -28.43
C LEU A 395 5.34 -16.56 -29.74
N ASP A 396 5.26 -17.88 -29.87
CA ASP A 396 4.73 -18.54 -31.07
C ASP A 396 3.31 -18.02 -31.38
N GLY A 397 3.06 -17.62 -32.62
CA GLY A 397 1.77 -17.03 -33.06
C GLY A 397 1.52 -15.57 -32.66
N HIS A 398 2.40 -14.94 -31.88
CA HIS A 398 2.26 -13.54 -31.41
C HIS A 398 3.22 -12.55 -32.08
N ALA A 399 3.89 -12.95 -33.16
CA ALA A 399 4.78 -12.05 -33.89
C ALA A 399 4.02 -10.97 -34.70
N SER A 400 2.71 -11.14 -34.95
CA SER A 400 1.93 -10.31 -35.90
C SER A 400 0.54 -9.88 -35.42
N THR A 401 0.10 -10.25 -34.21
CA THR A 401 -1.31 -10.10 -33.77
C THR A 401 -1.54 -9.09 -32.64
N GLY A 402 -0.48 -8.59 -31.98
CA GLY A 402 -0.56 -7.61 -30.89
C GLY A 402 0.34 -7.97 -29.71
N LEU A 403 0.27 -7.18 -28.63
CA LEU A 403 0.99 -7.51 -27.39
C LEU A 403 0.42 -8.81 -26.77
N PRO A 404 1.25 -9.76 -26.32
CA PRO A 404 0.77 -10.91 -25.57
C PRO A 404 0.08 -10.49 -24.27
N SER A 405 -0.71 -11.40 -23.69
CA SER A 405 -1.36 -11.15 -22.41
C SER A 405 -0.41 -11.37 -21.21
N PRO A 406 -0.71 -10.79 -20.03
CA PRO A 406 -0.03 -11.15 -18.79
C PRO A 406 0.00 -12.66 -18.56
N GLU A 407 -1.09 -13.37 -18.86
CA GLU A 407 -1.18 -14.83 -18.74
C GLU A 407 -0.16 -15.54 -19.64
N ASN A 408 -0.03 -15.12 -20.90
CA ASN A 408 0.95 -15.72 -21.83
C ASN A 408 2.41 -15.46 -21.43
N LEU A 409 2.65 -14.42 -20.63
CA LEU A 409 3.97 -13.96 -20.23
C LEU A 409 4.32 -14.31 -18.78
N LYS A 410 3.57 -15.20 -18.13
CA LYS A 410 3.89 -15.67 -16.77
C LYS A 410 5.34 -16.17 -16.68
N GLY A 411 6.03 -15.76 -15.62
CA GLY A 411 7.43 -16.08 -15.35
C GLY A 411 8.42 -15.43 -16.32
N LYS A 412 8.00 -14.48 -17.16
CA LYS A 412 8.87 -13.79 -18.13
C LYS A 412 9.26 -12.38 -17.70
N ILE A 413 10.51 -12.03 -17.97
CA ILE A 413 11.10 -10.72 -17.80
C ILE A 413 11.32 -10.13 -19.20
N LEU A 414 10.72 -8.98 -19.44
CA LEU A 414 10.82 -8.23 -20.69
C LEU A 414 11.82 -7.09 -20.51
N VAL A 415 12.65 -6.81 -21.51
CA VAL A 415 13.54 -5.64 -21.50
C VAL A 415 12.92 -4.52 -22.31
N LYS A 416 12.73 -3.36 -21.68
CA LYS A 416 12.44 -2.10 -22.37
C LYS A 416 13.75 -1.34 -22.59
N ALA A 417 14.17 -1.20 -23.84
CA ALA A 417 15.33 -0.40 -24.24
C ALA A 417 15.22 -0.01 -25.73
N LYS A 418 16.20 0.77 -26.23
CA LYS A 418 16.35 1.02 -27.67
C LYS A 418 16.68 -0.30 -28.40
N LYS A 419 16.22 -0.45 -29.66
CA LYS A 419 16.41 -1.64 -30.50
C LYS A 419 16.84 -1.25 -31.91
N ILE A 420 17.81 -1.99 -32.47
CA ILE A 420 18.16 -1.96 -33.90
C ILE A 420 17.08 -2.71 -34.68
N GLY A 421 16.48 -2.06 -35.67
CA GLY A 421 15.51 -2.72 -36.55
C GLY A 421 14.11 -2.91 -35.96
N GLY A 422 13.30 -3.70 -36.66
CA GLY A 422 11.92 -4.08 -36.30
C GLY A 422 11.82 -5.49 -35.72
N LEU A 423 10.61 -5.90 -35.32
CA LEU A 423 10.34 -7.30 -34.96
C LEU A 423 10.28 -8.20 -36.20
N GLU A 424 9.95 -7.61 -37.35
CA GLU A 424 9.79 -8.27 -38.64
C GLU A 424 11.12 -8.74 -39.24
N GLU A 425 12.23 -8.07 -38.92
CA GLU A 425 13.58 -8.38 -39.41
C GLU A 425 14.20 -9.63 -38.76
N ASN A 426 13.61 -10.13 -37.66
CA ASN A 426 14.05 -11.38 -37.01
C ASN A 426 13.57 -12.66 -37.73
N ILE A 427 12.66 -12.54 -38.71
CA ILE A 427 11.94 -13.69 -39.30
C ILE A 427 12.47 -14.07 -40.71
N GLY A 428 13.37 -13.29 -41.31
CA GLY A 428 13.97 -13.69 -42.59
C GLY A 428 15.13 -12.82 -43.08
N ALA A 429 16.19 -13.53 -43.53
CA ALA A 429 17.28 -13.11 -44.41
C ALA A 429 18.48 -12.31 -43.83
N LEU A 430 19.65 -12.97 -43.98
CA LEU A 430 21.01 -12.46 -44.24
C LEU A 430 21.29 -11.00 -43.80
N VAL A 431 21.88 -10.84 -42.62
CA VAL A 431 22.37 -9.55 -42.13
C VAL A 431 23.82 -9.36 -42.61
N GLU A 432 24.12 -8.21 -43.22
CA GLU A 432 25.49 -7.70 -43.36
C GLU A 432 26.14 -7.57 -41.97
N ASP A 433 27.39 -7.99 -41.85
CA ASP A 433 28.14 -8.28 -40.62
C ASP A 433 28.56 -7.03 -39.80
N SER A 434 27.62 -6.13 -39.49
CA SER A 434 27.87 -5.01 -38.55
C SER A 434 27.46 -5.41 -37.14
N MET A 435 28.43 -5.52 -36.23
CA MET A 435 28.25 -5.87 -34.81
C MET A 435 27.67 -4.75 -33.93
N SER A 436 27.38 -3.58 -34.52
CA SER A 436 26.74 -2.43 -33.86
C SER A 436 25.88 -1.63 -34.84
N GLY A 437 24.93 -0.87 -34.30
CA GLY A 437 24.06 0.03 -35.07
C GLY A 437 23.92 1.40 -34.40
N GLU A 438 23.70 2.44 -35.20
CA GLU A 438 23.40 3.79 -34.71
C GLU A 438 21.90 3.92 -34.43
N VAL A 439 21.54 4.33 -33.22
CA VAL A 439 20.16 4.72 -32.85
C VAL A 439 20.13 6.19 -32.47
N SER A 440 19.04 6.88 -32.81
CA SER A 440 18.88 8.29 -32.47
C SER A 440 18.72 8.47 -30.96
N ASP A 441 19.39 9.47 -30.41
CA ASP A 441 19.40 9.83 -28.99
C ASP A 441 18.40 10.97 -28.68
N ASP A 442 17.37 11.10 -29.51
CA ASP A 442 16.43 12.23 -29.50
C ASP A 442 15.59 12.33 -28.20
N ASP A 443 15.56 11.29 -27.38
CA ASP A 443 14.76 11.25 -26.15
C ASP A 443 15.45 11.92 -24.95
N ASP A 444 16.79 11.95 -24.88
CA ASP A 444 17.52 12.40 -23.67
C ASP A 444 17.93 13.89 -23.70
N VAL A 445 18.01 14.52 -24.88
CA VAL A 445 18.55 15.88 -25.06
C VAL A 445 17.49 16.90 -25.49
N ALA A 446 16.39 16.45 -26.12
CA ALA A 446 15.32 17.35 -26.55
C ALA A 446 14.58 18.02 -25.38
N GLU A 447 14.56 17.38 -24.21
CA GLU A 447 13.82 17.85 -23.04
C GLU A 447 14.52 19.00 -22.30
N MET A 448 15.86 19.01 -22.25
CA MET A 448 16.60 20.16 -21.72
C MET A 448 16.56 21.37 -22.66
N GLU A 449 16.46 21.18 -23.98
CA GLU A 449 16.41 22.31 -24.91
C GLU A 449 15.03 22.99 -24.92
N GLU A 450 13.91 22.24 -24.93
CA GLU A 450 12.57 22.87 -24.92
C GLU A 450 12.25 23.61 -23.61
N GLU A 451 12.72 23.13 -22.44
CA GLU A 451 12.48 23.78 -21.14
C GLU A 451 13.44 24.96 -20.86
N ASN A 452 14.61 25.02 -21.51
CA ASN A 452 15.56 26.14 -21.40
C ASN A 452 15.32 27.29 -22.40
N LEU A 453 14.37 27.16 -23.34
CA LEU A 453 14.06 28.20 -24.34
C LEU A 453 13.59 29.53 -23.72
N HIS A 454 13.25 29.56 -22.43
CA HIS A 454 12.93 30.79 -21.72
C HIS A 454 14.13 31.53 -21.10
N ARG A 455 15.37 31.01 -21.20
CA ARG A 455 16.53 31.65 -20.52
C ARG A 455 17.81 31.91 -21.31
N ASP A 456 18.04 31.35 -22.50
CA ASP A 456 19.31 31.60 -23.21
C ASP A 456 19.15 31.75 -24.73
N SER A 457 19.16 32.99 -25.22
CA SER A 457 19.29 33.32 -26.65
C SER A 457 20.74 33.34 -27.17
N VAL A 458 21.73 32.87 -26.39
CA VAL A 458 23.16 32.95 -26.79
C VAL A 458 23.94 31.71 -26.31
N ARG A 459 23.78 30.56 -26.97
CA ARG A 459 24.80 29.49 -27.05
C ARG A 459 24.46 28.52 -28.18
N GLY A 460 25.45 28.24 -29.05
CA GLY A 460 25.26 27.52 -30.30
C GLY A 460 24.70 26.10 -30.15
N ARG A 461 23.88 25.69 -31.14
CA ARG A 461 23.33 24.34 -31.32
C ARG A 461 24.39 23.27 -31.06
N ARG A 462 24.25 22.50 -29.98
CA ARG A 462 25.01 21.27 -29.76
C ARG A 462 24.57 20.23 -30.80
N LYS A 463 25.52 19.53 -31.43
CA LYS A 463 25.20 18.39 -32.30
C LYS A 463 24.58 17.27 -31.45
N LYS A 464 23.43 16.75 -31.88
CA LYS A 464 22.77 15.57 -31.32
C LYS A 464 23.77 14.41 -31.22
N SER A 465 23.95 13.82 -30.02
CA SER A 465 24.70 12.58 -29.85
C SER A 465 23.97 11.47 -30.59
N LYS A 466 24.70 10.59 -31.26
CA LYS A 466 24.16 9.32 -31.74
C LYS A 466 24.66 8.26 -30.78
N GLN A 467 23.75 7.48 -30.20
CA GLN A 467 24.14 6.38 -29.34
C GLN A 467 24.42 5.15 -30.20
N CYS A 468 25.59 4.53 -29.99
CA CYS A 468 25.92 3.25 -30.61
C CYS A 468 25.36 2.11 -29.73
N LEU A 469 24.51 1.26 -30.30
CA LEU A 469 23.85 0.16 -29.62
C LEU A 469 24.49 -1.17 -30.03
N SER A 470 24.79 -2.04 -29.05
CA SER A 470 25.26 -3.40 -29.31
C SER A 470 24.12 -4.27 -29.82
N LYS A 471 24.42 -5.16 -30.77
CA LYS A 471 23.44 -6.11 -31.29
C LYS A 471 22.92 -7.03 -30.18
N GLU A 472 23.80 -7.47 -29.29
CA GLU A 472 23.47 -8.38 -28.20
C GLU A 472 22.47 -7.79 -27.19
N LEU A 473 22.58 -6.49 -26.88
CA LEU A 473 21.61 -5.81 -26.02
C LEU A 473 20.30 -5.54 -26.78
N SER A 474 20.39 -5.15 -28.06
CA SER A 474 19.23 -4.97 -28.95
C SER A 474 18.40 -6.25 -29.10
N ASP A 475 19.04 -7.42 -29.15
CA ASP A 475 18.37 -8.72 -29.30
C ASP A 475 17.60 -9.14 -28.03
N CYS A 476 17.90 -8.53 -26.87
CA CYS A 476 17.13 -8.72 -25.64
C CYS A 476 15.79 -7.96 -25.67
N VAL A 477 15.59 -7.01 -26.59
CA VAL A 477 14.37 -6.19 -26.70
C VAL A 477 13.40 -6.83 -27.70
N ILE A 478 12.23 -7.23 -27.21
CA ILE A 478 11.18 -7.90 -28.00
C ILE A 478 9.93 -7.02 -28.09
N TYR A 479 9.08 -7.04 -27.05
CA TYR A 479 7.77 -6.36 -27.07
C TYR A 479 7.78 -4.93 -26.49
N CYS A 480 8.93 -4.44 -26.01
CA CYS A 480 9.05 -3.16 -25.33
C CYS A 480 10.14 -2.26 -25.96
N LYS A 481 10.06 -2.03 -27.28
CA LYS A 481 11.01 -1.16 -27.98
C LYS A 481 10.76 0.31 -27.62
N SER A 482 11.73 0.97 -27.00
CA SER A 482 11.67 2.43 -26.81
C SER A 482 11.70 3.13 -28.18
N PHE A 483 10.85 4.14 -28.38
CA PHE A 483 10.84 4.94 -29.60
C PHE A 483 10.51 6.41 -29.32
N HIS A 484 10.96 7.26 -30.25
CA HIS A 484 10.68 8.69 -30.22
C HIS A 484 9.25 8.99 -30.69
N PHE A 485 8.42 9.49 -29.79
CA PHE A 485 7.04 9.86 -30.08
C PHE A 485 6.97 11.22 -30.81
N ARG A 486 6.25 11.26 -31.95
CA ARG A 486 6.06 12.49 -32.75
C ARG A 486 4.70 13.15 -32.52
N SER A 487 3.62 12.39 -32.71
CA SER A 487 2.24 12.83 -32.49
C SER A 487 1.31 11.62 -32.49
N PHE A 488 0.12 11.76 -31.91
CA PHE A 488 -0.86 10.67 -31.90
C PHE A 488 -1.28 10.26 -33.32
N LYS A 489 -1.45 11.23 -34.23
CA LYS A 489 -1.75 10.96 -35.64
C LYS A 489 -0.65 10.14 -36.33
N HIS A 490 0.62 10.50 -36.11
CA HIS A 490 1.75 9.75 -36.66
C HIS A 490 1.80 8.34 -36.05
N SER A 491 1.63 8.23 -34.73
CA SER A 491 1.64 6.94 -34.03
C SER A 491 0.52 6.02 -34.53
N GLN A 492 -0.68 6.54 -34.74
CA GLN A 492 -1.80 5.76 -35.24
C GLN A 492 -1.51 5.12 -36.60
N MET A 493 -0.84 5.85 -37.49
CA MET A 493 -0.51 5.44 -38.87
C MET A 493 0.74 4.58 -38.98
N HIS A 494 1.74 4.80 -38.12
CA HIS A 494 3.10 4.26 -38.34
C HIS A 494 3.65 3.44 -37.18
N SER A 495 3.23 3.71 -35.95
CA SER A 495 3.79 3.01 -34.79
C SER A 495 3.29 1.59 -34.66
N LYS A 496 4.15 0.73 -34.14
CA LYS A 496 3.90 -0.69 -33.94
C LYS A 496 3.47 -0.97 -32.50
N PHE A 497 2.70 -2.04 -32.30
CA PHE A 497 2.14 -2.40 -30.98
C PHE A 497 3.23 -2.64 -29.90
N TYR A 498 4.43 -3.04 -30.33
CA TYR A 498 5.58 -3.32 -29.47
C TYR A 498 6.47 -2.09 -29.19
N GLU A 499 6.09 -0.92 -29.70
CA GLU A 499 6.79 0.34 -29.46
C GLU A 499 6.19 1.06 -28.25
N VAL A 500 7.05 1.51 -27.34
CA VAL A 500 6.71 2.13 -26.06
C VAL A 500 7.11 3.60 -26.06
N ALA A 501 6.13 4.49 -25.89
CA ALA A 501 6.37 5.92 -25.73
C ALA A 501 6.71 6.22 -24.27
N SER A 502 7.65 7.12 -24.01
CA SER A 502 7.98 7.59 -22.65
C SER A 502 7.84 9.10 -22.57
N PHE A 503 7.21 9.60 -21.50
CA PHE A 503 6.97 11.03 -21.30
C PHE A 503 7.26 11.44 -19.85
N THR A 504 7.77 12.65 -19.65
CA THR A 504 7.69 13.32 -18.35
C THR A 504 6.22 13.59 -17.98
N GLU A 505 5.93 13.67 -16.69
CA GLU A 505 4.59 14.04 -16.17
C GLU A 505 4.05 15.34 -16.81
N SER A 506 4.91 16.34 -17.04
CA SER A 506 4.54 17.63 -17.62
C SER A 506 4.08 17.48 -19.07
N LYS A 507 4.81 16.70 -19.87
CA LYS A 507 4.49 16.45 -21.27
C LYS A 507 3.25 15.58 -21.42
N ALA A 508 3.11 14.54 -20.59
CA ALA A 508 1.91 13.71 -20.56
C ALA A 508 0.66 14.54 -20.18
N ARG A 509 0.76 15.42 -19.18
CA ARG A 509 -0.33 16.33 -18.80
C ARG A 509 -0.71 17.30 -19.92
N LYS A 510 0.27 17.80 -20.69
CA LYS A 510 0.00 18.63 -21.87
C LYS A 510 -0.83 17.87 -22.90
N TYR A 511 -0.42 16.64 -23.23
CA TYR A 511 -1.18 15.80 -24.17
C TYR A 511 -2.57 15.43 -23.67
N LEU A 512 -2.72 15.17 -22.36
CA LEU A 512 -4.04 14.91 -21.77
C LEU A 512 -5.00 16.09 -21.99
N LYS A 513 -4.53 17.32 -21.80
CA LYS A 513 -5.35 18.54 -21.99
C LYS A 513 -5.63 18.86 -23.45
N GLU A 514 -4.66 18.63 -24.34
CA GLU A 514 -4.77 19.02 -25.75
C GLU A 514 -5.40 17.94 -26.64
N SER A 515 -5.29 16.66 -26.26
CA SER A 515 -5.65 15.50 -27.10
C SER A 515 -5.95 14.26 -26.25
N GLY A 516 -6.76 14.40 -25.20
CA GLY A 516 -7.08 13.35 -24.24
C GLY A 516 -7.65 12.08 -24.89
N ALA A 517 -8.62 12.24 -25.80
CA ALA A 517 -9.25 11.12 -26.49
C ALA A 517 -8.26 10.34 -27.38
N GLU A 518 -7.39 11.04 -28.12
CA GLU A 518 -6.35 10.42 -28.93
C GLU A 518 -5.30 9.72 -28.07
N PHE A 519 -5.02 10.25 -26.87
CA PHE A 519 -4.11 9.63 -25.93
C PHE A 519 -4.67 8.31 -25.38
N VAL A 520 -5.96 8.29 -24.99
CA VAL A 520 -6.67 7.05 -24.60
C VAL A 520 -6.65 6.04 -25.75
N GLN A 521 -6.92 6.50 -26.97
CA GLN A 521 -6.90 5.65 -28.16
C GLN A 521 -5.50 5.06 -28.42
N HIS A 522 -4.44 5.85 -28.28
CA HIS A 522 -3.06 5.37 -28.39
C HIS A 522 -2.78 4.25 -27.37
N ASN A 523 -3.19 4.47 -26.12
CA ASN A 523 -3.02 3.51 -25.03
C ASN A 523 -3.89 2.25 -25.13
N SER A 524 -4.85 2.18 -26.05
CA SER A 524 -5.57 0.94 -26.35
C SER A 524 -4.71 -0.06 -27.14
N ARG A 525 -3.66 0.40 -27.84
CA ARG A 525 -2.86 -0.45 -28.75
C ARG A 525 -1.39 -0.58 -28.38
N GLN A 526 -0.86 0.38 -27.61
CA GLN A 526 0.56 0.50 -27.27
C GLN A 526 0.73 0.77 -25.78
N LEU A 527 1.94 0.56 -25.27
CA LEU A 527 2.31 0.93 -23.92
C LEU A 527 2.85 2.36 -23.87
N THR A 528 2.44 3.12 -22.87
CA THR A 528 3.01 4.42 -22.51
C THR A 528 3.61 4.36 -21.12
N ARG A 529 4.83 4.88 -21.00
CA ARG A 529 5.49 5.16 -19.74
C ARG A 529 5.42 6.65 -19.40
N VAL A 530 5.01 6.97 -18.17
CA VAL A 530 5.09 8.31 -17.61
C VAL A 530 6.00 8.29 -16.39
N TYR A 531 6.89 9.27 -16.27
CA TYR A 531 7.84 9.36 -15.15
C TYR A 531 7.95 10.79 -14.59
N PRO A 532 8.42 10.95 -13.34
CA PRO A 532 8.54 12.25 -12.69
C PRO A 532 9.53 13.19 -13.39
N THR A 533 9.32 14.52 -13.30
CA THR A 533 10.31 15.49 -13.83
C THR A 533 11.60 15.52 -13.02
N GLY A 534 12.71 15.90 -13.66
CA GLY A 534 14.00 16.12 -12.98
C GLY A 534 13.99 17.24 -11.92
N PHE A 535 12.96 18.11 -11.90
CA PHE A 535 12.79 19.13 -10.85
C PHE A 535 12.42 18.54 -9.49
N ARG A 536 11.88 17.32 -9.45
CA ARG A 536 11.50 16.60 -8.21
C ARG A 536 12.71 15.97 -7.53
N THR A 537 13.68 16.80 -7.20
CA THR A 537 14.96 16.38 -6.60
C THR A 537 14.78 15.72 -5.22
N ASP A 538 13.67 16.00 -4.54
CA ASP A 538 13.26 15.38 -3.27
C ASP A 538 12.59 14.00 -3.44
N SER A 539 12.54 13.47 -4.67
CA SER A 539 11.84 12.24 -5.02
C SER A 539 10.33 12.29 -4.77
N SER A 540 9.71 13.48 -4.73
CA SER A 540 8.24 13.61 -4.69
C SER A 540 7.57 12.93 -5.88
N ASN A 541 6.30 12.54 -5.72
CA ASN A 541 5.51 11.91 -6.76
C ASN A 541 4.50 12.89 -7.35
N PHE A 542 4.23 12.77 -8.65
CA PHE A 542 3.06 13.38 -9.28
C PHE A 542 1.79 12.57 -8.99
N HIS A 543 0.64 13.13 -9.34
CA HIS A 543 -0.65 12.47 -9.14
C HIS A 543 -0.88 11.39 -10.21
N PRO A 544 -0.85 10.08 -9.89
CA PRO A 544 -0.87 9.02 -10.89
C PRO A 544 -2.23 8.88 -11.60
N GLN A 545 -3.34 9.20 -10.92
CA GLN A 545 -4.68 9.10 -11.49
C GLN A 545 -4.84 9.91 -12.79
N GLU A 546 -4.22 11.08 -12.90
CA GLU A 546 -4.28 11.89 -14.12
C GLU A 546 -3.78 11.07 -15.34
N MET A 547 -2.75 10.25 -15.13
CA MET A 547 -2.16 9.43 -16.19
C MET A 547 -2.97 8.15 -16.43
N TRP A 548 -3.54 7.55 -15.37
CA TRP A 548 -4.45 6.41 -15.50
C TRP A 548 -5.74 6.77 -16.23
N ASN A 549 -6.25 8.00 -16.06
CA ASN A 549 -7.40 8.52 -16.82
C ASN A 549 -7.11 8.56 -18.33
N ALA A 550 -5.85 8.78 -18.74
CA ALA A 550 -5.43 8.69 -20.15
C ALA A 550 -5.19 7.25 -20.62
N GLY A 551 -5.26 6.27 -19.73
CA GLY A 551 -5.04 4.86 -20.03
C GLY A 551 -3.57 4.44 -20.04
N CYS A 552 -2.66 5.30 -19.56
CA CYS A 552 -1.23 5.03 -19.47
C CYS A 552 -0.99 3.84 -18.53
N GLN A 553 -0.22 2.86 -19.00
CA GLN A 553 -0.02 1.59 -18.31
C GLN A 553 1.13 1.66 -17.30
N ILE A 554 2.24 2.29 -17.69
CA ILE A 554 3.48 2.33 -16.91
C ILE A 554 3.60 3.72 -16.28
N VAL A 555 2.83 3.97 -15.22
CA VAL A 555 2.88 5.24 -14.47
C VAL A 555 3.90 5.07 -13.35
N ALA A 556 5.16 5.44 -13.63
CA ALA A 556 6.30 5.15 -12.76
C ALA A 556 6.40 6.16 -11.61
N LEU A 557 6.43 5.66 -10.38
CA LEU A 557 6.52 6.47 -9.15
C LEU A 557 7.80 6.17 -8.35
N ASN A 558 8.25 7.13 -7.57
CA ASN A 558 9.32 6.98 -6.58
C ASN A 558 8.78 6.21 -5.36
N PHE A 559 9.02 4.89 -5.32
CA PHE A 559 8.47 3.98 -4.30
C PHE A 559 9.00 4.24 -2.88
N GLN A 560 10.20 4.81 -2.78
CA GLN A 560 10.84 5.22 -1.54
C GLN A 560 10.11 6.38 -0.85
N THR A 561 9.36 7.19 -1.61
CA THR A 561 8.68 8.37 -1.11
C THR A 561 7.24 8.04 -0.74
N ALA A 562 6.92 8.18 0.54
CA ALA A 562 5.56 8.08 1.05
C ALA A 562 4.70 9.30 0.68
N GLY A 563 3.37 9.14 0.69
CA GLY A 563 2.42 10.22 0.43
C GLY A 563 1.34 9.81 -0.58
N GLU A 564 0.46 10.77 -0.89
CA GLU A 564 -0.76 10.56 -1.69
C GLU A 564 -0.54 9.75 -2.98
N GLY A 565 0.47 10.09 -3.79
CA GLY A 565 0.73 9.36 -5.03
C GLY A 565 1.01 7.86 -4.82
N MET A 566 1.70 7.51 -3.73
CA MET A 566 1.91 6.10 -3.39
C MET A 566 0.73 5.47 -2.66
N ASP A 567 -0.05 6.23 -1.90
CA ASP A 567 -1.30 5.77 -1.30
C ASP A 567 -2.29 5.32 -2.40
N LEU A 568 -2.40 6.13 -3.47
CA LEU A 568 -3.22 5.82 -4.66
C LEU A 568 -2.69 4.59 -5.41
N ASN A 569 -1.37 4.47 -5.59
CA ASN A 569 -0.76 3.29 -6.20
C ASN A 569 -1.04 2.02 -5.38
N ASP A 570 -0.79 2.06 -4.08
CA ASP A 570 -1.02 0.90 -3.21
C ASP A 570 -2.50 0.55 -3.16
N GLY A 571 -3.40 1.53 -3.11
CA GLY A 571 -4.85 1.33 -3.18
C GLY A 571 -5.29 0.66 -4.48
N LEU A 572 -4.89 1.20 -5.65
CA LEU A 572 -5.25 0.64 -6.95
C LEU A 572 -4.75 -0.80 -7.12
N PHE A 573 -3.48 -1.07 -6.74
CA PHE A 573 -2.83 -2.37 -6.96
C PHE A 573 -3.02 -3.35 -5.79
N SER A 574 -3.80 -3.01 -4.76
CA SER A 574 -4.22 -3.95 -3.70
C SER A 574 -5.25 -4.98 -4.18
N GLN A 575 -5.94 -4.68 -5.29
CA GLN A 575 -6.89 -5.59 -5.91
C GLN A 575 -6.23 -6.64 -6.79
N ASN A 576 -7.02 -7.62 -7.23
CA ASN A 576 -6.62 -8.61 -8.23
C ASN A 576 -5.34 -9.37 -7.81
N GLY A 577 -5.35 -9.94 -6.62
CA GLY A 577 -4.24 -10.77 -6.11
C GLY A 577 -2.98 -9.98 -5.73
N CYS A 578 -3.07 -8.66 -5.56
CA CYS A 578 -1.90 -7.77 -5.45
C CYS A 578 -0.88 -8.02 -6.56
N CYS A 579 -1.35 -8.45 -7.74
CA CYS A 579 -0.48 -9.08 -8.73
C CYS A 579 0.30 -8.06 -9.57
N GLY A 580 0.03 -6.76 -9.36
CA GLY A 580 0.63 -5.63 -10.04
C GLY A 580 0.04 -5.30 -11.42
N TYR A 581 -1.06 -5.96 -11.80
CA TYR A 581 -1.81 -5.72 -13.02
C TYR A 581 -3.29 -5.50 -12.71
N VAL A 582 -3.85 -4.40 -13.22
CA VAL A 582 -5.28 -4.08 -13.09
C VAL A 582 -5.83 -3.82 -14.49
N LEU A 583 -6.87 -4.55 -14.88
CA LEU A 583 -7.51 -4.44 -16.19
C LEU A 583 -8.19 -3.07 -16.33
N LYS A 584 -7.93 -2.37 -17.43
CA LYS A 584 -8.57 -1.09 -17.74
C LYS A 584 -10.06 -1.27 -18.04
N PRO A 585 -10.90 -0.24 -17.78
CA PRO A 585 -12.30 -0.25 -18.20
C PRO A 585 -12.48 -0.54 -19.69
N SER A 586 -13.62 -1.12 -20.06
CA SER A 586 -13.92 -1.52 -21.45
C SER A 586 -13.75 -0.37 -22.45
N PHE A 587 -14.21 0.82 -22.10
CA PHE A 587 -14.10 2.02 -22.94
C PHE A 587 -12.66 2.50 -23.16
N MET A 588 -11.67 2.07 -22.36
CA MET A 588 -10.25 2.40 -22.59
C MET A 588 -9.49 1.33 -23.37
N ARG A 589 -10.15 0.20 -23.67
CA ARG A 589 -9.58 -0.94 -24.40
C ARG A 589 -10.03 -0.97 -25.86
N GLN A 590 -11.09 -0.25 -26.19
CA GLN A 590 -11.66 -0.22 -27.54
C GLN A 590 -11.08 0.95 -28.34
N THR A 591 -10.67 0.69 -29.59
CA THR A 591 -10.09 1.71 -30.47
C THR A 591 -11.09 2.76 -30.98
N LYS A 592 -12.40 2.53 -30.76
CA LYS A 592 -13.50 3.38 -31.27
C LYS A 592 -14.32 4.07 -30.17
N SER A 593 -14.00 3.89 -28.89
CA SER A 593 -14.83 4.40 -27.78
C SER A 593 -14.96 5.92 -27.75
N GLY A 594 -13.96 6.66 -28.26
CA GLY A 594 -13.94 8.12 -28.23
C GLY A 594 -13.92 8.72 -26.82
N PHE A 595 -13.62 7.93 -25.78
CA PHE A 595 -13.60 8.38 -24.39
C PHE A 595 -12.58 9.50 -24.20
N ASP A 596 -13.06 10.62 -23.67
CA ASP A 596 -12.24 11.78 -23.31
C ASP A 596 -12.38 12.02 -21.79
N PRO A 597 -11.28 11.91 -21.02
CA PRO A 597 -11.31 12.17 -19.59
C PRO A 597 -11.82 13.56 -19.20
N GLU A 598 -11.67 14.58 -20.05
CA GLU A 598 -12.16 15.94 -19.79
C GLU A 598 -13.68 16.06 -20.03
N THR A 599 -14.26 15.16 -20.83
CA THR A 599 -15.71 15.14 -21.11
C THR A 599 -16.33 13.73 -21.03
N PRO A 600 -16.25 13.05 -19.86
CA PRO A 600 -16.75 11.67 -19.68
C PRO A 600 -18.25 11.54 -19.92
N GLN A 601 -19.02 12.61 -19.73
CA GLN A 601 -20.47 12.66 -19.95
C GLN A 601 -20.90 12.47 -21.41
N LYS A 602 -19.96 12.46 -22.36
CA LYS A 602 -20.24 12.20 -23.78
C LYS A 602 -20.15 10.72 -24.16
N GLN A 603 -19.76 9.85 -23.23
CA GLN A 603 -19.69 8.41 -23.46
C GLN A 603 -21.09 7.80 -23.65
N GLU A 604 -21.21 6.78 -24.51
CA GLU A 604 -22.50 6.13 -24.78
C GLU A 604 -23.11 5.48 -23.52
N ASP A 605 -22.29 4.79 -22.73
CA ASP A 605 -22.69 4.10 -21.49
C ASP A 605 -22.49 4.98 -20.23
N TYR A 606 -22.67 6.30 -20.34
CA TYR A 606 -22.45 7.22 -19.22
C TYR A 606 -23.48 7.01 -18.10
N GLN A 607 -23.02 6.50 -16.96
CA GLN A 607 -23.83 6.19 -15.79
C GLN A 607 -23.16 6.69 -14.50
N PRO A 608 -23.44 7.94 -14.10
CA PRO A 608 -22.93 8.46 -12.84
C PRO A 608 -23.58 7.79 -11.64
N VAL A 609 -22.84 7.70 -10.53
CA VAL A 609 -23.33 7.18 -9.25
C VAL A 609 -23.19 8.23 -8.15
N LEU A 610 -24.06 8.17 -7.16
CA LEU A 610 -23.98 8.94 -5.92
C LEU A 610 -23.37 8.04 -4.84
N LEU A 611 -22.15 8.35 -4.45
CA LEU A 611 -21.51 7.78 -3.28
C LEU A 611 -21.91 8.59 -2.05
N THR A 612 -22.57 7.94 -1.10
CA THR A 612 -22.86 8.49 0.22
C THR A 612 -22.05 7.71 1.25
N ILE A 613 -21.15 8.41 1.93
CA ILE A 613 -20.42 7.90 3.09
C ILE A 613 -21.02 8.59 4.31
N GLN A 614 -21.68 7.80 5.14
CA GLN A 614 -22.13 8.32 6.42
C GLN A 614 -21.00 8.13 7.42
N VAL A 615 -20.66 9.25 8.05
CA VAL A 615 -19.87 9.36 9.26
C VAL A 615 -20.79 9.90 10.38
N ALA A 616 -21.96 9.23 10.50
CA ALA A 616 -23.14 9.40 11.36
C ALA A 616 -24.20 10.44 10.95
N GLU A 617 -25.47 10.07 11.13
CA GLU A 617 -26.65 10.93 11.19
C GLU A 617 -27.35 10.71 12.55
N GLY A 618 -26.98 11.53 13.53
CA GLY A 618 -27.63 11.63 14.83
C GLY A 618 -28.90 12.48 14.75
N ARG A 619 -30.12 11.93 14.64
CA ARG A 619 -31.31 12.72 15.02
C ARG A 619 -31.50 12.57 16.53
N GLU A 620 -31.39 13.68 17.25
CA GLU A 620 -31.68 13.79 18.67
C GLU A 620 -33.01 13.10 19.01
N SER A 621 -32.94 11.99 19.74
CA SER A 621 -34.05 11.55 20.56
C SER A 621 -33.75 11.96 21.99
N GLU A 622 -34.27 13.11 22.40
CA GLU A 622 -34.61 13.35 23.80
C GLU A 622 -35.53 12.20 24.23
N HIS A 623 -35.01 11.18 24.92
CA HIS A 623 -35.69 10.32 25.90
C HIS A 623 -34.80 9.11 26.23
N PHE A 624 -33.84 9.28 27.13
CA PHE A 624 -33.22 8.14 27.84
C PHE A 624 -33.02 8.48 29.31
N ILE A 625 -34.13 8.60 30.04
CA ILE A 625 -34.19 8.28 31.47
C ILE A 625 -35.45 7.43 31.66
N LEU A 626 -35.27 6.27 32.30
CA LEU A 626 -36.24 5.24 32.71
C LEU A 626 -36.44 4.07 31.73
N ARG A 627 -35.80 2.93 32.03
CA ARG A 627 -36.45 1.61 31.98
C ARG A 627 -35.71 0.55 32.82
N TYR A 628 -35.98 0.57 34.12
CA TYR A 628 -36.24 -0.64 34.89
C TYR A 628 -37.77 -0.72 35.09
N CYS A 629 -38.50 -1.38 34.19
CA CYS A 629 -39.80 -1.98 34.52
C CYS A 629 -40.34 -2.82 33.35
N HIS A 630 -40.81 -4.02 33.71
CA HIS A 630 -41.52 -4.97 32.87
C HIS A 630 -42.90 -4.45 32.41
N ILE A 631 -43.46 -5.14 31.40
CA ILE A 631 -44.88 -5.28 31.00
C ILE A 631 -45.31 -4.55 29.70
N CYS A 632 -45.33 -5.37 28.63
CA CYS A 632 -46.37 -5.60 27.61
C CYS A 632 -46.81 -4.59 26.52
N TYR A 633 -47.08 -5.24 25.38
CA TYR A 633 -47.96 -5.00 24.24
C TYR A 633 -47.47 -4.22 23.01
N ALA A 634 -47.68 -4.92 21.90
CA ALA A 634 -47.29 -4.62 20.54
C ALA A 634 -48.06 -3.45 19.93
N THR A 635 -47.31 -2.56 19.28
CA THR A 635 -47.73 -1.83 18.10
C THR A 635 -46.46 -1.56 17.30
N ARG A 636 -46.33 -2.16 16.11
CA ARG A 636 -45.27 -1.84 15.13
C ARG A 636 -45.49 -0.41 14.63
N VAL A 637 -44.88 0.55 15.29
CA VAL A 637 -44.56 1.85 14.70
C VAL A 637 -43.12 1.73 14.23
N SER A 638 -42.95 1.51 12.93
CA SER A 638 -41.63 1.53 12.28
C SER A 638 -41.10 2.96 12.31
N ALA A 639 -40.39 3.29 13.37
CA ALA A 639 -39.54 4.48 13.43
C ALA A 639 -38.19 4.00 13.96
N ALA A 640 -37.23 3.81 13.05
CA ALA A 640 -35.86 3.45 13.36
C ALA A 640 -34.90 3.94 12.27
N PHE A 641 -33.64 4.31 12.56
CA PHE A 641 -33.07 4.98 13.74
C PHE A 641 -31.76 5.65 13.28
N MET A 642 -31.30 6.51 14.17
CA MET A 642 -30.06 7.29 14.18
C MET A 642 -28.82 6.53 13.68
N LYS A 643 -28.12 7.05 12.67
CA LYS A 643 -26.91 6.42 12.12
C LYS A 643 -25.71 6.93 12.89
N VAL A 644 -24.89 6.06 13.48
CA VAL A 644 -23.67 6.40 14.25
C VAL A 644 -22.44 5.81 13.54
N ILE A 645 -21.39 6.60 13.29
CA ILE A 645 -20.11 6.17 12.69
C ILE A 645 -18.97 6.84 13.44
N SER A 646 -17.94 6.04 13.66
CA SER A 646 -16.92 6.27 14.68
C SER A 646 -15.53 5.87 14.18
N GLY A 647 -14.52 6.28 14.92
CA GLY A 647 -13.15 5.81 14.80
C GLY A 647 -12.78 4.99 16.03
N GLN A 648 -11.80 4.12 15.89
CA GLN A 648 -11.28 3.30 16.97
C GLN A 648 -9.77 3.52 17.07
N GLN A 649 -9.30 3.79 18.29
CA GLN A 649 -7.91 3.69 18.73
C GLN A 649 -6.92 4.35 17.76
N LEU A 650 -7.23 5.57 17.35
CA LEU A 650 -6.40 6.39 16.49
C LEU A 650 -5.05 6.68 17.18
N PRO A 651 -3.93 6.53 16.45
CA PRO A 651 -2.61 6.72 17.02
C PRO A 651 -2.38 8.18 17.44
N LYS A 652 -1.56 8.35 18.48
CA LYS A 652 -1.04 9.66 18.85
C LYS A 652 -0.04 10.15 17.79
N VAL A 653 -0.20 11.39 17.35
CA VAL A 653 0.71 12.00 16.35
C VAL A 653 1.76 12.89 17.00
N ASN A 654 1.43 13.52 18.13
CA ASN A 654 2.31 14.49 18.78
C ASN A 654 3.14 13.85 19.92
N ILE A 655 4.41 14.23 20.01
CA ILE A 655 5.38 13.70 21.01
C ILE A 655 5.21 14.41 22.36
N LYS A 656 4.46 15.52 22.41
CA LYS A 656 4.22 16.26 23.64
C LYS A 656 3.44 15.42 24.63
N GLU A 657 4.01 15.27 25.82
CA GLU A 657 3.45 14.49 26.93
C GLU A 657 2.06 15.04 27.30
N GLY A 658 1.04 14.17 27.28
CA GLY A 658 -0.34 14.53 27.58
C GLY A 658 -1.18 15.08 26.42
N SER A 659 -0.63 15.24 25.21
CA SER A 659 -1.42 15.59 24.03
C SER A 659 -2.37 14.46 23.63
N ILE A 660 -3.58 14.84 23.21
CA ILE A 660 -4.62 13.95 22.69
C ILE A 660 -5.03 14.52 21.35
N VAL A 661 -5.28 13.64 20.39
CA VAL A 661 -5.63 14.06 19.03
C VAL A 661 -7.06 14.60 18.99
N ASP A 662 -7.26 15.58 18.11
CA ASP A 662 -8.54 16.17 17.75
C ASP A 662 -8.97 15.64 16.36
N PRO A 663 -9.47 14.41 16.23
CA PRO A 663 -9.48 13.76 14.93
C PRO A 663 -10.64 14.24 14.06
N LEU A 664 -10.33 14.44 12.78
CA LEU A 664 -11.30 14.58 11.69
C LEU A 664 -11.04 13.54 10.61
N VAL A 665 -12.08 13.22 9.84
CA VAL A 665 -12.00 12.33 8.68
C VAL A 665 -12.23 13.13 7.41
N ARG A 666 -11.27 13.03 6.49
CA ARG A 666 -11.32 13.62 5.15
C ARG A 666 -11.49 12.52 4.13
N VAL A 667 -12.52 12.63 3.30
CA VAL A 667 -12.75 11.71 2.17
C VAL A 667 -12.46 12.45 0.88
N GLU A 668 -11.59 11.86 0.07
CA GLU A 668 -11.13 12.36 -1.22
C GLU A 668 -11.55 11.38 -2.32
N ILE A 669 -12.05 11.92 -3.43
CA ILE A 669 -12.35 11.17 -4.66
C ILE A 669 -11.29 11.53 -5.69
N HIS A 670 -10.61 10.52 -6.21
CA HIS A 670 -9.62 10.66 -7.26
C HIS A 670 -10.09 9.88 -8.49
N GLY A 671 -10.46 10.58 -9.56
CA GLY A 671 -10.89 9.99 -10.82
C GLY A 671 -10.59 10.91 -11.99
N VAL A 672 -11.48 10.93 -12.98
CA VAL A 672 -11.49 11.96 -14.03
C VAL A 672 -11.62 13.36 -13.40
N PRO A 673 -11.23 14.45 -14.09
CA PRO A 673 -11.33 15.82 -13.55
C PRO A 673 -12.68 16.17 -12.92
N MET A 674 -13.80 15.66 -13.46
CA MET A 674 -15.14 15.91 -12.92
C MET A 674 -15.43 15.19 -11.60
N ASP A 675 -14.70 14.11 -11.29
CA ASP A 675 -14.85 13.33 -10.07
C ASP A 675 -13.97 13.87 -8.93
N GLN A 676 -12.99 14.71 -9.23
CA GLN A 676 -12.05 15.21 -8.23
C GLN A 676 -12.78 16.08 -7.19
N ALA A 677 -12.97 15.51 -6.01
CA ALA A 677 -13.71 16.14 -4.92
C ALA A 677 -13.14 15.73 -3.57
N LYS A 678 -13.34 16.57 -2.55
CA LYS A 678 -13.06 16.21 -1.16
C LYS A 678 -14.08 16.84 -0.21
N GLN A 679 -14.43 16.11 0.84
CA GLN A 679 -15.23 16.60 1.96
C GLN A 679 -14.65 16.10 3.27
N GLU A 680 -14.95 16.81 4.35
CA GLU A 680 -14.35 16.60 5.67
C GLU A 680 -15.46 16.59 6.71
N THR A 681 -15.32 15.77 7.75
CA THR A 681 -16.17 15.82 8.94
C THR A 681 -15.77 17.00 9.82
N ARG A 682 -16.61 17.36 10.80
CA ARG A 682 -16.11 18.12 11.97
C ARG A 682 -15.01 17.34 12.70
N TYR A 683 -14.12 18.05 13.41
CA TYR A 683 -13.19 17.40 14.33
C TYR A 683 -13.89 17.08 15.66
N ILE A 684 -13.41 16.05 16.36
CA ILE A 684 -13.82 15.74 17.73
C ILE A 684 -12.72 16.20 18.66
N GLU A 685 -13.05 16.99 19.68
CA GLU A 685 -12.05 17.52 20.62
C GLU A 685 -11.59 16.43 21.61
N ASN A 686 -10.28 16.25 21.74
CA ASN A 686 -9.57 15.39 22.68
C ASN A 686 -10.08 13.95 22.78
N ASN A 687 -10.44 13.33 21.65
CA ASN A 687 -10.86 11.94 21.61
C ASN A 687 -10.31 11.19 20.39
N GLY A 688 -9.12 10.59 20.52
CA GLY A 688 -8.56 9.68 19.53
C GLY A 688 -8.94 8.22 19.73
N PHE A 689 -9.59 7.85 20.82
CA PHE A 689 -9.80 6.43 21.15
C PHE A 689 -11.09 5.85 20.61
N ASN A 690 -12.18 6.61 20.68
CA ASN A 690 -13.47 6.22 20.15
C ASN A 690 -14.27 7.45 19.66
N PRO A 691 -13.69 8.32 18.82
CA PRO A 691 -14.41 9.48 18.30
C PRO A 691 -15.66 9.03 17.54
N VAL A 692 -16.75 9.78 17.70
CA VAL A 692 -18.00 9.57 16.98
C VAL A 692 -18.31 10.87 16.25
N TRP A 693 -18.24 10.83 14.92
CA TRP A 693 -18.63 11.98 14.08
C TRP A 693 -20.12 11.92 13.78
N GLN A 694 -20.75 13.00 13.29
CA GLN A 694 -22.15 12.97 12.83
C GLN A 694 -22.38 13.75 11.56
N ASP A 695 -21.64 13.34 10.55
CA ASP A 695 -21.52 13.96 9.26
C ASP A 695 -21.91 12.97 8.14
N SER A 696 -22.53 13.45 7.07
CA SER A 696 -22.78 12.65 5.86
C SER A 696 -22.10 13.32 4.68
N LEU A 697 -21.19 12.59 4.05
CA LEU A 697 -20.41 13.07 2.91
C LEU A 697 -20.99 12.47 1.63
N ARG A 698 -21.23 13.29 0.61
CA ARG A 698 -21.90 12.88 -0.63
C ARG A 698 -21.15 13.34 -1.87
N PHE A 699 -20.87 12.41 -2.76
CA PHE A 699 -20.09 12.65 -3.97
C PHE A 699 -20.81 12.09 -5.18
N THR A 700 -20.97 12.91 -6.22
CA THR A 700 -21.38 12.44 -7.55
C THR A 700 -20.12 11.98 -8.28
N ILE A 701 -20.11 10.74 -8.75
CA ILE A 701 -18.99 10.10 -9.43
C ILE A 701 -19.44 9.76 -10.84
N HIS A 702 -18.83 10.42 -11.81
CA HIS A 702 -19.13 10.41 -13.24
C HIS A 702 -18.49 9.23 -13.98
N THR A 703 -17.32 8.75 -13.54
CA THR A 703 -16.66 7.56 -14.11
C THR A 703 -16.28 6.56 -13.01
N PRO A 704 -17.25 5.79 -12.48
CA PRO A 704 -17.07 4.88 -11.33
C PRO A 704 -15.90 3.90 -11.50
N GLU A 705 -15.66 3.40 -12.71
CA GLU A 705 -14.64 2.40 -13.02
C GLU A 705 -13.20 2.92 -12.94
N LEU A 706 -13.02 4.24 -12.87
CA LEU A 706 -11.72 4.90 -12.70
C LEU A 706 -11.55 5.55 -11.31
N ALA A 707 -12.61 5.64 -10.51
CA ALA A 707 -12.57 6.36 -9.25
C ALA A 707 -11.89 5.56 -8.12
N LEU A 708 -10.98 6.22 -7.41
CA LEU A 708 -10.41 5.80 -6.14
C LEU A 708 -11.00 6.66 -5.02
N VAL A 709 -11.36 6.03 -3.90
CA VAL A 709 -11.82 6.70 -2.68
C VAL A 709 -10.73 6.60 -1.64
N ARG A 710 -10.27 7.75 -1.13
CA ARG A 710 -9.21 7.85 -0.13
C ARG A 710 -9.75 8.48 1.14
N PHE A 711 -9.62 7.75 2.25
CA PHE A 711 -9.95 8.17 3.60
C PHE A 711 -8.67 8.62 4.29
N VAL A 712 -8.66 9.82 4.85
CA VAL A 712 -7.53 10.36 5.60
C VAL A 712 -8.02 10.82 6.96
N VAL A 713 -7.39 10.34 8.01
CA VAL A 713 -7.59 10.82 9.38
C VAL A 713 -6.48 11.79 9.71
N GLU A 714 -6.87 12.95 10.23
CA GLU A 714 -5.94 14.01 10.61
C GLU A 714 -6.26 14.51 12.02
N ASP A 715 -5.23 14.96 12.74
CA ASP A 715 -5.30 15.63 14.02
C ASP A 715 -5.39 17.13 13.78
N TYR A 716 -6.53 17.72 14.11
CA TYR A 716 -6.85 19.11 13.80
C TYR A 716 -6.00 20.09 14.63
N ASP A 717 -5.40 21.08 13.96
CA ASP A 717 -4.67 22.16 14.64
C ASP A 717 -5.21 23.52 14.18
N LYS A 718 -5.61 24.37 15.15
CA LYS A 718 -6.12 25.73 14.89
C LYS A 718 -5.05 26.67 14.32
N THR A 719 -3.78 26.39 14.61
CA THR A 719 -2.65 27.31 14.39
C THR A 719 -1.64 26.82 13.36
N SER A 720 -1.70 25.54 13.00
CA SER A 720 -0.78 24.92 12.05
C SER A 720 -1.52 24.00 11.08
N LYS A 721 -0.79 23.27 10.24
CA LYS A 721 -1.41 22.28 9.35
C LYS A 721 -1.74 21.04 10.18
N ASN A 722 -2.90 20.44 9.93
CA ASN A 722 -3.29 19.19 10.59
C ASN A 722 -2.20 18.11 10.44
N ASP A 723 -1.99 17.38 11.53
CA ASP A 723 -1.04 16.28 11.58
C ASP A 723 -1.69 15.00 11.02
N PHE A 724 -0.96 14.26 10.18
CA PHE A 724 -1.46 13.03 9.58
C PHE A 724 -1.55 11.91 10.62
N VAL A 725 -2.72 11.29 10.79
CA VAL A 725 -2.94 10.16 11.71
C VAL A 725 -2.86 8.83 10.95
N GLY A 726 -3.62 8.69 9.86
CA GLY A 726 -3.72 7.46 9.09
C GLY A 726 -4.48 7.66 7.78
N GLN A 727 -4.36 6.71 6.85
CA GLN A 727 -5.11 6.72 5.59
C GLN A 727 -5.54 5.33 5.15
N TYR A 728 -6.54 5.26 4.29
CA TYR A 728 -6.86 4.06 3.52
C TYR A 728 -7.38 4.46 2.14
N THR A 729 -6.95 3.76 1.10
CA THR A 729 -7.37 4.03 -0.28
C THR A 729 -7.91 2.77 -0.93
N VAL A 730 -9.07 2.86 -1.60
CA VAL A 730 -9.74 1.73 -2.25
C VAL A 730 -10.40 2.16 -3.56
N PRO A 731 -10.33 1.35 -4.64
CA PRO A 731 -11.11 1.60 -5.84
C PRO A 731 -12.61 1.49 -5.55
N LEU A 732 -13.42 2.38 -6.12
CA LEU A 732 -14.86 2.37 -5.92
C LEU A 732 -15.49 1.03 -6.32
N THR A 733 -14.99 0.41 -7.39
CA THR A 733 -15.42 -0.91 -7.86
C THR A 733 -15.07 -2.05 -6.91
N CYS A 734 -14.16 -1.81 -5.95
CA CYS A 734 -13.77 -2.75 -4.90
C CYS A 734 -14.49 -2.47 -3.56
N MET A 735 -15.29 -1.42 -3.46
CA MET A 735 -15.98 -1.06 -2.22
C MET A 735 -17.24 -1.89 -2.01
N GLN A 736 -17.45 -2.33 -0.78
CA GLN A 736 -18.71 -2.92 -0.32
C GLN A 736 -19.65 -1.84 0.25
N GLN A 737 -20.95 -2.06 0.12
CA GLN A 737 -21.99 -1.22 0.72
C GLN A 737 -22.34 -1.70 2.13
N GLY A 738 -23.09 -0.88 2.88
CA GLY A 738 -23.50 -1.15 4.26
C GLY A 738 -22.46 -0.74 5.32
N TYR A 739 -22.56 -1.32 6.51
CA TYR A 739 -21.67 -1.06 7.64
C TYR A 739 -20.33 -1.78 7.46
N ARG A 740 -19.24 -1.02 7.33
CA ARG A 740 -17.91 -1.54 6.99
C ARG A 740 -16.81 -0.96 7.86
N HIS A 741 -15.83 -1.79 8.20
CA HIS A 741 -14.58 -1.34 8.83
C HIS A 741 -13.51 -0.98 7.80
N ILE A 742 -12.83 0.13 8.07
CA ILE A 742 -11.65 0.61 7.35
C ILE A 742 -10.47 0.53 8.31
N HIS A 743 -9.58 -0.44 8.10
CA HIS A 743 -8.36 -0.58 8.88
C HIS A 743 -7.30 0.39 8.38
N LEU A 744 -6.88 1.33 9.22
CA LEU A 744 -6.04 2.45 8.81
C LEU A 744 -4.59 2.01 8.56
N LEU A 745 -3.98 2.65 7.57
CA LEU A 745 -2.58 2.53 7.23
C LEU A 745 -1.84 3.80 7.66
N SER A 746 -0.58 3.64 8.04
CA SER A 746 0.30 4.75 8.35
C SER A 746 0.72 5.47 7.06
N ARG A 747 1.44 6.58 7.23
CA ARG A 747 2.01 7.33 6.10
C ARG A 747 2.86 6.42 5.20
N ASP A 748 3.51 5.41 5.76
CA ASP A 748 4.37 4.52 5.00
C ASP A 748 3.65 3.29 4.41
N GLY A 749 2.33 3.20 4.57
CA GLY A 749 1.48 2.12 4.04
C GLY A 749 1.43 0.88 4.95
N THR A 750 1.97 0.97 6.17
CA THR A 750 1.89 -0.12 7.16
C THR A 750 0.57 -0.10 7.91
N SER A 751 -0.03 -1.27 8.15
CA SER A 751 -1.23 -1.37 8.98
C SER A 751 -0.98 -0.86 10.40
N ILE A 752 -1.93 -0.11 10.94
CA ILE A 752 -1.89 0.42 12.31
C ILE A 752 -2.96 -0.30 13.15
N PRO A 753 -2.84 -1.59 13.46
CA PRO A 753 -3.81 -2.24 14.32
C PRO A 753 -3.74 -1.66 15.75
N PRO A 754 -4.88 -1.50 16.44
CA PRO A 754 -6.28 -1.76 16.06
C PRO A 754 -7.02 -0.56 15.42
N SER A 755 -6.28 0.44 14.92
CA SER A 755 -6.84 1.70 14.43
C SER A 755 -7.75 1.51 13.20
N SER A 756 -9.01 1.92 13.31
CA SER A 756 -9.98 1.77 12.23
C SER A 756 -11.07 2.85 12.23
N LEU A 757 -11.80 2.95 11.12
CA LEU A 757 -13.05 3.70 10.99
C LEU A 757 -14.20 2.72 10.76
N PHE A 758 -15.37 2.99 11.33
CA PHE A 758 -16.59 2.18 11.16
C PHE A 758 -17.64 2.93 10.34
N VAL A 759 -17.60 2.84 9.02
CA VAL A 759 -18.42 3.65 8.11
C VAL A 759 -19.71 2.95 7.66
N HIS A 760 -20.71 3.71 7.22
CA HIS A 760 -21.83 3.17 6.43
C HIS A 760 -21.75 3.71 5.00
N VAL A 761 -21.69 2.81 4.01
CA VAL A 761 -21.49 3.13 2.60
C VAL A 761 -22.76 2.85 1.80
N ARG A 762 -23.16 3.80 0.95
CA ARG A 762 -24.24 3.60 -0.02
C ARG A 762 -23.84 4.15 -1.38
N ILE A 763 -24.06 3.37 -2.43
CA ILE A 763 -23.78 3.71 -3.82
C ILE A 763 -25.08 3.52 -4.60
N THR A 764 -25.60 4.59 -5.18
CA THR A 764 -26.85 4.56 -5.96
C THR A 764 -26.64 5.18 -7.33
N GLU A 765 -27.29 4.65 -8.35
CA GLU A 765 -27.37 5.31 -9.67
C GLU A 765 -28.07 6.68 -9.56
N VAL A 766 -27.65 7.64 -10.40
CA VAL A 766 -28.13 9.03 -10.41
C VAL A 766 -29.11 9.30 -11.54
#